data_AF-A0A813DHL5-F1
#
_entry.id   AF-A0A813DHL5-F1
#
_cell.length_a   1.000
_cell.length_b   1.000
_cell.length_c   1.000
_cell.angle_alpha   90.00
_cell.angle_beta   90.00
_cell.angle_gamma   90.00
#
_symmetry.space_group_name_H-M   'P 1'
#
loop_
_entity.id
_entity.type
_entity.pdbx_description
1 polymer ?
#
loop_
_entity_poly.entity_id
_entity_poly.type
_entity_poly.pdbx_seq_one_letter_code
_entity_poly.pdbx_strand_id
1 'polypeptide(L)'
;MTSGWTAGPVLLEFAARLVEPLLPTGTSFPRATLQELSAKTGCEEGLLAAALRTCCALGYLELEPETGLYFLAAAEALLPGGAGGTGGALSRLELEELRRCLGSGGENCAAALRSIYAEAAPPFGLPSEQLELCLRVWSEHRHSWKNGRSWALASLLDGIVLVPLLASIGCMGSLDEQTQEAKPTRDLTAVAGPESRATLQAIFEELNLGSMDLKGVLTLSSHGLQVLQRVQTHLLPTSELALMQRFAEVLAKSKEGCVANTEERHGLHDPVIGQQQTETHSERTPADWCSGALCGEKLFEDMMPQLDGFFSNKDFAAQPRFVVDTGCRDGALLIHIYEYVKMRTPRGEVLHEFPLTMVGVDSDESALVATAGNLCKRQIPYRVFSGDVDAPGGIISAMKLKRIDPSRSLHVRACQDQRRSFIAPKMQLQSAPAVFAEAVLADLVHLERSGARISPRNIFAALVEHMQRWADAVDGSFGLCLLEEMLLDVPTTRRFMSESASFHTDLVRCLAQRYTVPAPAFALAAAMAGLLPADVKNVRPYPTQGRYCHTLSHFLVRRPFKIRLAEPSDLPSLERLEEVAWAENLRAPREGLLRRLEVSPTTNFAVEVNGEVVAVLYTQRINSPEDVHTQQFQRVSDGHVPKGRVLQLIAIAAHSDHGGIGSELRCFALHLARIDPSIDSVCAVTLCRNYAGSGSRTMQEYVDKHVAGVVDDRILTFHTGYGAEIISLVPGYRPEDTDNEATGVLIQYRPKDWMPKQVLPAGDGPHQDRALPARLADKAEKPAQEEARVPQTPTADILSEIMRDLGYEVDKDNLAAGFFSYGLDSFDLGVIQNRLGRSLGMQLPATLMLDLPSVQDLSEHLDKERGVGDAAPETAAMPDEQLRAEAKKQVPTADILLEIMAEQGYEVEKDNLNAGFFSYGLDSFDLGVIQNKLGRSLGMQLPPTLMLDLHSVQQLAEELDKVRGVNDVPMPAVPGQPTGLANQQENRSRLAEDQNFQGPMGFAQATILEEHLDPWSRRWISKCRANRRRLRRMGVVRAGSKSPRRCSGGPSGKWDELSLETMAQVQEKLKWMLSLPQHRTRLKSVVDKHHEQEAEYSTDLRPGMQSQQQ
;
A
#
# COMPACT_ATOMS: atom_id res chain seq x y z
N MET A 1 22.38 -17.42 -15.92
CA MET A 1 21.89 -17.23 -17.30
C MET A 1 21.12 -15.92 -17.47
N THR A 2 19.95 -15.73 -16.84
CA THR A 2 19.16 -14.48 -16.96
C THR A 2 19.93 -13.20 -16.61
N SER A 3 20.73 -13.24 -15.53
CA SER A 3 21.65 -12.15 -15.18
C SER A 3 22.64 -11.80 -16.29
N GLY A 4 23.08 -12.80 -17.06
CA GLY A 4 23.98 -12.64 -18.20
C GLY A 4 23.33 -11.92 -19.38
N TRP A 5 22.08 -12.28 -19.70
CA TRP A 5 21.29 -11.58 -20.71
C TRP A 5 21.04 -10.10 -20.34
N THR A 6 20.79 -9.80 -19.07
CA THR A 6 20.53 -8.41 -18.67
C THR A 6 21.83 -7.60 -18.58
N ALA A 7 22.90 -8.17 -18.04
CA ALA A 7 24.16 -7.49 -17.87
C ALA A 7 25.03 -7.47 -19.13
N GLY A 8 24.75 -8.32 -20.13
CA GLY A 8 25.54 -8.48 -21.34
C GLY A 8 25.81 -7.16 -22.07
N PRO A 9 24.78 -6.37 -22.43
CA PRO A 9 24.97 -5.07 -23.08
C PRO A 9 25.80 -4.11 -22.23
N VAL A 10 25.59 -4.12 -20.91
CA VAL A 10 26.38 -3.30 -19.96
C VAL A 10 27.84 -3.72 -19.97
N LEU A 11 28.14 -5.02 -19.89
CA LEU A 11 29.52 -5.53 -19.88
C LEU A 11 30.25 -5.24 -21.18
N LEU A 12 29.56 -5.38 -22.32
CA LEU A 12 30.09 -5.05 -23.64
C LEU A 12 30.46 -3.57 -23.75
N GLU A 13 29.60 -2.65 -23.27
CA GLU A 13 29.91 -1.22 -23.23
C GLU A 13 30.95 -0.86 -22.18
N PHE A 14 30.87 -1.46 -21.00
CA PHE A 14 31.80 -1.21 -19.89
C PHE A 14 33.23 -1.59 -20.29
N ALA A 15 33.42 -2.74 -20.94
CA ALA A 15 34.71 -3.16 -21.47
C ALA A 15 35.26 -2.15 -22.50
N ALA A 16 34.43 -1.77 -23.48
CA ALA A 16 34.85 -0.91 -24.59
C ALA A 16 35.06 0.57 -24.19
N ARG A 17 34.23 1.12 -23.30
CA ARG A 17 34.15 2.58 -23.03
C ARG A 17 34.68 3.01 -21.67
N LEU A 18 34.75 2.11 -20.70
CA LEU A 18 35.24 2.44 -19.36
C LEU A 18 36.58 1.75 -19.07
N VAL A 19 36.65 0.43 -19.29
CA VAL A 19 37.85 -0.35 -18.96
C VAL A 19 39.03 0.03 -19.86
N GLU A 20 38.85 0.08 -21.18
CA GLU A 20 39.93 0.45 -22.11
C GLU A 20 40.46 1.88 -21.91
N PRO A 21 39.61 2.94 -21.77
CA PRO A 21 40.11 4.30 -21.59
C PRO A 21 40.65 4.60 -20.19
N LEU A 22 40.16 3.92 -19.14
CA LEU A 22 40.49 4.22 -17.74
C LEU A 22 41.53 3.28 -17.12
N LEU A 23 41.92 2.20 -17.80
CA LEU A 23 43.07 1.35 -17.44
C LEU A 23 44.12 1.25 -18.57
N PRO A 24 44.77 2.36 -18.93
CA PRO A 24 45.98 2.29 -19.75
C PRO A 24 47.07 1.51 -18.99
N THR A 25 47.88 0.76 -19.74
CA THR A 25 48.87 -0.22 -19.26
C THR A 25 49.67 0.25 -18.05
N GLY A 26 49.30 -0.22 -16.84
CA GLY A 26 50.10 -0.10 -15.62
C GLY A 26 49.48 0.61 -14.42
N THR A 27 48.30 1.25 -14.53
CA THR A 27 47.69 2.03 -13.43
C THR A 27 46.30 1.53 -13.01
N SER A 28 45.94 1.72 -11.74
CA SER A 28 44.62 1.41 -11.18
C SER A 28 43.52 2.29 -11.79
N PHE A 29 42.29 1.77 -11.88
CA PHE A 29 41.09 2.55 -12.20
C PHE A 29 41.03 3.79 -11.29
N PRO A 30 40.75 4.99 -11.82
CA PRO A 30 40.74 6.21 -11.03
C PRO A 30 39.58 6.18 -10.02
N ARG A 31 39.83 6.58 -8.77
CA ARG A 31 38.74 6.97 -7.86
C ARG A 31 38.09 8.22 -8.46
N ALA A 32 36.87 8.12 -8.95
CA ALA A 32 36.22 9.20 -9.70
C ALA A 32 34.72 9.26 -9.43
N THR A 33 34.16 10.47 -9.47
CA THR A 33 32.71 10.66 -9.37
C THR A 33 32.00 10.29 -10.67
N LEU A 34 30.69 10.11 -10.62
CA LEU A 34 29.86 9.89 -11.80
C LEU A 34 30.06 10.97 -12.86
N GLN A 35 30.11 12.24 -12.45
CA GLN A 35 30.30 13.39 -13.34
C GLN A 35 31.67 13.36 -14.03
N GLU A 36 32.73 13.01 -13.30
CA GLU A 36 34.07 12.89 -13.87
C GLU A 36 34.17 11.72 -14.86
N LEU A 37 33.52 10.59 -14.55
CA LEU A 37 33.46 9.44 -15.46
C LEU A 37 32.65 9.77 -16.73
N SER A 38 31.52 10.45 -16.58
CA SER A 38 30.72 10.92 -17.72
C SER A 38 31.54 11.88 -18.60
N ALA A 39 32.25 12.85 -18.00
CA ALA A 39 33.09 13.79 -18.74
C ALA A 39 34.25 13.11 -19.50
N LYS A 40 34.88 12.09 -18.90
CA LYS A 40 36.00 11.36 -19.52
C LYS A 40 35.56 10.42 -20.64
N THR A 41 34.39 9.81 -20.50
CA THR A 41 33.90 8.78 -21.43
C THR A 41 32.94 9.32 -22.49
N GLY A 42 32.40 10.52 -22.27
CA GLY A 42 31.34 11.10 -23.08
C GLY A 42 29.96 10.45 -22.90
N CYS A 43 29.81 9.55 -21.91
CA CYS A 43 28.55 8.85 -21.69
C CYS A 43 27.51 9.73 -21.00
N GLU A 44 26.22 9.52 -21.30
CA GLU A 44 25.11 10.17 -20.58
C GLU A 44 25.13 9.76 -19.10
N GLU A 45 24.98 10.73 -18.19
CA GLU A 45 25.24 10.57 -16.77
C GLU A 45 24.28 9.57 -16.09
N GLY A 46 22.98 9.63 -16.41
CA GLY A 46 21.97 8.74 -15.82
C GLY A 46 22.16 7.28 -16.24
N LEU A 47 22.35 7.02 -17.52
CA LEU A 47 22.60 5.69 -18.05
C LEU A 47 23.95 5.13 -17.62
N LEU A 48 24.96 5.99 -17.52
CA LEU A 48 26.25 5.61 -16.94
C LEU A 48 26.09 5.20 -15.47
N ALA A 49 25.26 5.89 -14.69
CA ALA A 49 24.99 5.49 -13.31
C ALA A 49 24.34 4.09 -13.24
N ALA A 50 23.39 3.79 -14.11
CA ALA A 50 22.75 2.47 -14.17
C ALA A 50 23.77 1.36 -14.55
N ALA A 51 24.66 1.65 -15.50
CA ALA A 51 25.77 0.77 -15.87
C ALA A 51 26.72 0.53 -14.68
N LEU A 52 27.16 1.61 -14.03
CA LEU A 52 28.07 1.54 -12.89
C LEU A 52 27.46 0.78 -11.71
N ARG A 53 26.18 0.99 -11.39
CA ARG A 53 25.46 0.21 -10.37
C ARG A 53 25.47 -1.27 -10.71
N THR A 54 25.24 -1.64 -11.97
CA THR A 54 25.30 -3.04 -12.43
C THR A 54 26.70 -3.63 -12.23
N CYS A 55 27.74 -2.88 -12.59
CA CYS A 55 29.13 -3.26 -12.35
C CYS A 55 29.48 -3.36 -10.87
N CYS A 56 28.90 -2.50 -10.01
CA CYS A 56 29.01 -2.63 -8.57
C CYS A 56 28.33 -3.92 -8.09
N ALA A 57 27.11 -4.23 -8.49
CA ALA A 57 26.45 -5.48 -8.10
C ALA A 57 27.24 -6.73 -8.54
N LEU A 58 27.90 -6.68 -9.70
CA LEU A 58 28.78 -7.75 -10.20
C LEU A 58 30.16 -7.82 -9.54
N GLY A 59 30.55 -6.82 -8.73
CA GLY A 59 31.84 -6.81 -8.04
C GLY A 59 33.02 -6.25 -8.84
N TYR A 60 32.79 -5.66 -10.01
CA TYR A 60 33.84 -4.97 -10.77
C TYR A 60 34.23 -3.63 -10.13
N LEU A 61 33.27 -2.96 -9.50
CA LEU A 61 33.44 -1.64 -8.89
C LEU A 61 32.84 -1.62 -7.47
N GLU A 62 33.26 -0.64 -6.68
CA GLU A 62 32.63 -0.23 -5.42
C GLU A 62 32.24 1.24 -5.52
N LEU A 63 31.16 1.59 -4.83
CA LEU A 63 30.69 2.96 -4.64
C LEU A 63 30.91 3.34 -3.18
N GLU A 64 31.54 4.47 -2.92
CA GLU A 64 31.59 5.12 -1.62
C GLU A 64 30.41 6.09 -1.53
N PRO A 65 29.30 5.74 -0.84
CA PRO A 65 28.07 6.53 -0.88
C PRO A 65 28.25 7.96 -0.37
N GLU A 66 29.13 8.15 0.61
CA GLU A 66 29.36 9.44 1.28
C GLU A 66 30.03 10.46 0.36
N THR A 67 30.88 10.01 -0.57
CA THR A 67 31.63 10.87 -1.50
C THR A 67 31.10 10.77 -2.95
N GLY A 68 30.32 9.74 -3.26
CA GLY A 68 29.88 9.41 -4.61
C GLY A 68 31.00 8.91 -5.52
N LEU A 69 32.13 8.49 -4.95
CA LEU A 69 33.30 8.00 -5.69
C LEU A 69 33.15 6.52 -6.05
N TYR A 70 33.39 6.22 -7.32
CA TYR A 70 33.54 4.86 -7.83
C TYR A 70 35.01 4.47 -7.87
N PHE A 71 35.32 3.23 -7.49
CA PHE A 71 36.68 2.69 -7.50
C PHE A 71 36.68 1.17 -7.71
N LEU A 72 37.84 0.57 -8.02
CA LEU A 72 37.95 -0.89 -8.13
C LEU A 72 37.68 -1.56 -6.79
N ALA A 73 36.88 -2.61 -6.81
CA ALA A 73 36.66 -3.42 -5.63
C ALA A 73 38.01 -3.95 -5.08
N ALA A 74 38.30 -3.66 -3.81
CA ALA A 74 39.43 -4.26 -3.13
C ALA A 74 39.12 -5.72 -2.81
N ALA A 75 40.13 -6.57 -2.91
CA ALA A 75 40.09 -8.02 -2.74
C ALA A 75 39.50 -8.59 -1.42
N GLU A 76 39.18 -7.76 -0.43
CA GLU A 76 38.80 -8.20 0.93
C GLU A 76 37.29 -8.16 1.22
N ALA A 77 36.44 -7.75 0.28
CA ALA A 77 35.00 -7.59 0.51
C ALA A 77 34.15 -8.82 0.10
N LEU A 78 34.45 -9.99 0.68
CA LEU A 78 33.49 -11.11 0.80
C LEU A 78 33.49 -11.54 2.28
N LEU A 79 32.30 -11.58 2.88
CA LEU A 79 32.00 -11.77 4.30
C LEU A 79 32.81 -12.89 5.01
N PRO A 80 33.04 -12.77 6.33
CA PRO A 80 33.76 -13.78 7.11
C PRO A 80 32.91 -15.06 7.22
N GLY A 81 33.35 -16.14 6.57
CA GLY A 81 32.66 -17.43 6.66
C GLY A 81 32.84 -18.35 5.45
N GLY A 82 34.07 -18.57 5.00
CA GLY A 82 34.40 -19.56 3.97
C GLY A 82 35.88 -19.86 4.00
N ALA A 83 36.24 -21.11 4.29
CA ALA A 83 37.63 -21.51 4.50
C ALA A 83 38.47 -21.40 3.21
N GLY A 84 39.57 -20.64 3.29
CA GLY A 84 40.82 -20.89 2.56
C GLY A 84 41.05 -20.13 1.24
N GLY A 85 42.10 -19.30 1.22
CA GLY A 85 42.98 -19.12 0.05
C GLY A 85 42.90 -17.81 -0.75
N THR A 86 43.95 -16.98 -0.64
CA THR A 86 44.46 -16.06 -1.69
C THR A 86 43.47 -15.09 -2.38
N GLY A 87 42.88 -14.15 -1.64
CA GLY A 87 41.84 -13.23 -2.15
C GLY A 87 42.31 -11.97 -2.90
N GLY A 88 43.60 -11.59 -2.85
CA GLY A 88 44.17 -10.34 -3.40
C GLY A 88 44.00 -10.11 -4.91
N ALA A 89 43.80 -11.18 -5.69
CA ALA A 89 43.95 -11.18 -7.15
C ALA A 89 42.63 -11.15 -7.92
N LEU A 90 41.47 -11.28 -7.25
CA LEU A 90 40.20 -11.59 -7.92
C LEU A 90 39.57 -10.42 -8.69
N SER A 91 39.44 -9.21 -8.13
CA SER A 91 38.78 -8.09 -8.85
C SER A 91 39.57 -7.58 -10.06
N ARG A 92 40.90 -7.56 -9.96
CA ARG A 92 41.80 -7.23 -11.06
C ARG A 92 41.81 -8.33 -12.12
N LEU A 93 41.83 -9.60 -11.72
CA LEU A 93 41.72 -10.73 -12.63
C LEU A 93 40.40 -10.72 -13.40
N GLU A 94 39.29 -10.49 -12.71
CA GLU A 94 37.95 -10.41 -13.33
C GLU A 94 37.91 -9.32 -14.40
N LEU A 95 38.52 -8.17 -14.14
CA LEU A 95 38.58 -7.04 -15.06
C LEU A 95 39.58 -7.29 -16.22
N GLU A 96 40.70 -7.95 -15.97
CA GLU A 96 41.65 -8.40 -17.01
C GLU A 96 41.02 -9.46 -17.92
N GLU A 97 40.26 -10.41 -17.38
CA GLU A 97 39.50 -11.40 -18.15
C GLU A 97 38.36 -10.75 -18.95
N LEU A 98 37.66 -9.77 -18.38
CA LEU A 98 36.66 -8.98 -19.09
C LEU A 98 37.29 -8.26 -20.29
N ARG A 99 38.44 -7.60 -20.09
CA ARG A 99 39.18 -6.94 -21.17
C ARG A 99 39.69 -7.92 -22.23
N ARG A 100 40.16 -9.09 -21.80
CA ARG A 100 40.62 -10.17 -22.71
C ARG A 100 39.47 -10.68 -23.59
N CYS A 101 38.28 -10.86 -23.01
CA CYS A 101 37.14 -11.44 -23.73
C CYS A 101 36.35 -10.43 -24.57
N LEU A 102 36.17 -9.21 -24.07
CA LEU A 102 35.25 -8.21 -24.65
C LEU A 102 35.91 -6.88 -25.03
N GLY A 103 37.16 -6.64 -24.61
CA GLY A 103 37.93 -5.45 -24.97
C GLY A 103 38.64 -5.60 -26.32
N SER A 104 39.71 -4.82 -26.52
CA SER A 104 40.49 -4.81 -27.78
C SER A 104 41.03 -6.19 -28.19
N GLY A 105 41.39 -7.04 -27.22
CA GLY A 105 41.85 -8.41 -27.49
C GLY A 105 40.75 -9.42 -27.85
N GLY A 106 39.48 -9.04 -27.71
CA GLY A 106 38.30 -9.90 -27.87
C GLY A 106 37.22 -9.32 -28.78
N GLU A 107 37.55 -8.37 -29.66
CA GLU A 107 36.58 -7.63 -30.49
C GLU A 107 35.65 -8.54 -31.31
N ASN A 108 36.19 -9.63 -31.89
CA ASN A 108 35.39 -10.60 -32.64
C ASN A 108 34.33 -11.29 -31.76
N CYS A 109 34.69 -11.64 -30.53
CA CYS A 109 33.79 -12.22 -29.55
C CYS A 109 32.73 -11.20 -29.12
N ALA A 110 33.13 -9.96 -28.82
CA ALA A 110 32.20 -8.88 -28.48
C ALA A 110 31.20 -8.60 -29.62
N ALA A 111 31.67 -8.55 -30.87
CA ALA A 111 30.83 -8.36 -32.04
C ALA A 111 29.82 -9.50 -32.23
N ALA A 112 30.25 -10.75 -32.06
CA ALA A 112 29.37 -11.93 -32.14
C ALA A 112 28.31 -11.95 -31.05
N LEU A 113 28.63 -11.49 -29.83
CA LEU A 113 27.64 -11.37 -28.76
C LEU A 113 26.65 -10.22 -29.00
N ARG A 114 27.08 -9.13 -29.63
CA ARG A 114 26.20 -8.01 -30.03
C ARG A 114 25.19 -8.41 -31.10
N SER A 115 25.58 -9.24 -32.07
CA SER A 115 24.67 -9.68 -33.12
C SER A 115 23.48 -10.48 -32.56
N ILE A 116 23.67 -11.22 -31.46
CA ILE A 116 22.55 -11.91 -30.79
C ILE A 116 21.48 -10.92 -30.33
N TYR A 117 21.86 -9.82 -29.68
CA TYR A 117 20.88 -8.80 -29.31
C TYR A 117 20.23 -8.16 -30.54
N ALA A 118 21.02 -7.90 -31.58
CA ALA A 118 20.53 -7.23 -32.79
C ALA A 118 19.55 -8.09 -33.61
N GLU A 119 19.78 -9.40 -33.70
CA GLU A 119 19.14 -10.26 -34.69
C GLU A 119 18.33 -11.40 -34.05
N ALA A 120 18.65 -11.87 -32.84
CA ALA A 120 18.03 -13.05 -32.21
C ALA A 120 17.06 -12.69 -31.07
N ALA A 121 16.03 -11.91 -31.39
CA ALA A 121 15.00 -11.52 -30.44
C ALA A 121 14.11 -12.71 -30.02
N PRO A 122 14.06 -13.09 -28.73
CA PRO A 122 13.21 -14.20 -28.28
C PRO A 122 11.80 -13.72 -27.87
N PRO A 123 10.77 -14.58 -27.96
CA PRO A 123 10.84 -15.93 -28.52
C PRO A 123 10.85 -15.93 -30.06
N PHE A 124 11.60 -16.84 -30.66
CA PHE A 124 11.60 -17.08 -32.12
C PHE A 124 11.21 -18.52 -32.46
N GLY A 125 10.76 -18.74 -33.70
CA GLY A 125 10.35 -20.07 -34.18
C GLY A 125 11.52 -21.04 -34.36
N LEU A 126 11.22 -22.34 -34.42
CA LEU A 126 12.19 -23.40 -34.71
C LEU A 126 11.71 -24.23 -35.90
N PRO A 127 12.44 -24.27 -37.04
CA PRO A 127 13.72 -23.62 -37.31
C PRO A 127 13.61 -22.11 -37.59
N SER A 128 14.70 -21.35 -37.43
CA SER A 128 14.78 -19.93 -37.78
C SER A 128 16.22 -19.45 -37.97
N GLU A 129 16.42 -18.31 -38.63
CA GLU A 129 17.76 -17.69 -38.77
C GLU A 129 18.33 -17.27 -37.40
N GLN A 130 17.47 -16.87 -36.46
CA GLN A 130 17.82 -16.51 -35.10
C GLN A 130 18.40 -17.69 -34.32
N LEU A 131 17.80 -18.87 -34.45
CA LEU A 131 18.33 -20.11 -33.90
C LEU A 131 19.75 -20.37 -34.45
N GLU A 132 19.90 -20.33 -35.77
CA GLU A 132 21.18 -20.62 -36.42
C GLU A 132 22.27 -19.62 -36.00
N LEU A 133 21.91 -18.35 -35.78
CA LEU A 133 22.82 -17.35 -35.24
C LEU A 133 23.30 -17.71 -33.83
N CYS A 134 22.39 -18.03 -32.90
CA CYS A 134 22.76 -18.41 -31.54
C CYS A 134 23.69 -19.64 -31.51
N LEU A 135 23.39 -20.66 -32.33
CA LEU A 135 24.20 -21.88 -32.41
C LEU A 135 25.58 -21.63 -33.02
N ARG A 136 25.66 -20.78 -34.05
CA ARG A 136 26.93 -20.38 -34.66
C ARG A 136 27.80 -19.63 -33.68
N VAL A 137 27.25 -18.61 -32.99
CA VAL A 137 28.00 -17.84 -31.98
C VAL A 137 28.49 -18.74 -30.85
N TRP A 138 27.66 -19.68 -30.38
CA TRP A 138 28.07 -20.68 -29.40
C TRP A 138 29.24 -21.53 -29.90
N SER A 139 29.11 -22.13 -31.08
CA SER A 139 30.13 -23.04 -31.65
C SER A 139 31.45 -22.32 -31.92
N GLU A 140 31.39 -21.16 -32.57
CA GLU A 140 32.58 -20.44 -33.04
C GLU A 140 33.29 -19.68 -31.92
N HIS A 141 32.56 -19.11 -30.94
CA HIS A 141 33.17 -18.17 -30.00
C HIS A 141 33.22 -18.63 -28.55
N ARG A 142 32.41 -19.61 -28.11
CA ARG A 142 32.31 -19.95 -26.69
C ARG A 142 33.64 -20.29 -26.02
N HIS A 143 34.55 -20.95 -26.74
CA HIS A 143 35.87 -21.29 -26.24
C HIS A 143 36.68 -20.05 -25.79
N SER A 144 36.39 -18.87 -26.35
CA SER A 144 37.07 -17.60 -26.04
C SER A 144 36.81 -17.11 -24.61
N TRP A 145 35.58 -17.32 -24.10
CA TRP A 145 35.22 -16.97 -22.71
C TRP A 145 35.17 -18.15 -21.76
N LYS A 146 34.79 -19.35 -22.23
CA LYS A 146 34.73 -20.57 -21.42
C LYS A 146 36.09 -20.97 -20.85
N ASN A 147 37.15 -20.82 -21.64
CA ASN A 147 38.52 -21.18 -21.24
C ASN A 147 39.21 -20.07 -20.41
N GLY A 148 38.48 -19.01 -20.07
CA GLY A 148 38.98 -17.94 -19.21
C GLY A 148 39.15 -18.38 -17.76
N ARG A 149 39.75 -17.49 -16.96
CA ARG A 149 39.98 -17.73 -15.52
C ARG A 149 38.77 -17.38 -14.65
N SER A 150 37.81 -16.61 -15.19
CA SER A 150 36.58 -16.22 -14.51
C SER A 150 35.41 -17.12 -14.91
N TRP A 151 34.99 -17.96 -13.96
CA TRP A 151 33.77 -18.76 -14.10
C TRP A 151 32.51 -17.86 -14.16
N ALA A 152 32.51 -16.77 -13.40
CA ALA A 152 31.38 -15.86 -13.28
C ALA A 152 31.11 -15.14 -14.61
N LEU A 153 32.16 -14.58 -15.23
CA LEU A 153 32.07 -13.95 -16.54
C LEU A 153 31.64 -14.96 -17.60
N ALA A 154 32.24 -16.16 -17.63
CA ALA A 154 31.85 -17.19 -18.58
C ALA A 154 30.35 -17.51 -18.52
N SER A 155 29.78 -17.54 -17.31
CA SER A 155 28.35 -17.80 -17.09
C SER A 155 27.42 -16.65 -17.47
N LEU A 156 27.89 -15.42 -17.32
CA LEU A 156 27.17 -14.24 -17.80
C LEU A 156 27.14 -14.24 -19.33
N LEU A 157 28.26 -14.54 -19.99
CA LEU A 157 28.35 -14.59 -21.45
C LEU A 157 27.59 -15.79 -22.04
N ASP A 158 27.62 -16.95 -21.40
CA ASP A 158 26.75 -18.08 -21.76
C ASP A 158 25.26 -17.65 -21.70
N GLY A 159 24.88 -16.81 -20.74
CA GLY A 159 23.53 -16.27 -20.62
C GLY A 159 23.04 -15.47 -21.83
N ILE A 160 23.94 -14.77 -22.54
CA ILE A 160 23.60 -13.99 -23.74
C ILE A 160 23.08 -14.91 -24.85
N VAL A 161 23.67 -16.10 -24.98
CA VAL A 161 23.30 -17.07 -26.02
C VAL A 161 22.17 -17.99 -25.56
N LEU A 162 22.21 -18.44 -24.31
CA LEU A 162 21.30 -19.47 -23.80
C LEU A 162 19.90 -18.93 -23.49
N VAL A 163 19.77 -17.70 -22.98
CA VAL A 163 18.44 -17.13 -22.66
C VAL A 163 17.52 -17.08 -23.87
N PRO A 164 17.93 -16.53 -25.05
CA PRO A 164 17.04 -16.50 -26.21
C PRO A 164 16.71 -17.90 -26.75
N LEU A 165 17.66 -18.86 -26.68
CA LEU A 165 17.42 -20.25 -27.04
C LEU A 165 16.40 -20.93 -26.11
N LEU A 166 16.62 -20.85 -24.79
CA LEU A 166 15.79 -21.52 -23.78
C LEU A 166 14.39 -20.90 -23.70
N ALA A 167 14.29 -19.56 -23.81
CA ALA A 167 13.00 -18.87 -23.86
C ALA A 167 12.17 -19.34 -25.07
N SER A 168 12.81 -19.44 -26.25
CA SER A 168 12.15 -19.87 -27.49
C SER A 168 11.73 -21.35 -27.45
N ILE A 169 12.63 -22.25 -27.04
CA ILE A 169 12.31 -23.69 -26.87
C ILE A 169 11.20 -23.89 -25.83
N GLY A 170 11.25 -23.10 -24.77
CA GLY A 170 10.27 -23.07 -23.70
C GLY A 170 8.86 -22.74 -24.15
N CYS A 171 8.72 -21.68 -24.95
CA CYS A 171 7.44 -21.21 -25.47
C CYS A 171 6.75 -22.23 -26.40
N MET A 172 7.50 -23.13 -27.02
CA MET A 172 6.94 -24.19 -27.88
C MET A 172 6.41 -25.42 -27.11
N GLY A 173 6.59 -25.46 -25.78
CA GLY A 173 6.19 -26.61 -24.98
C GLY A 173 4.68 -26.86 -25.03
N SER A 174 4.29 -28.05 -25.47
CA SER A 174 2.92 -28.54 -25.30
C SER A 174 2.71 -29.00 -23.85
N LEU A 175 1.61 -28.59 -23.25
CA LEU A 175 1.14 -29.19 -22.00
C LEU A 175 0.62 -30.59 -22.28
N ASP A 176 0.79 -31.50 -21.33
CA ASP A 176 0.05 -32.74 -21.31
C ASP A 176 -1.45 -32.42 -21.15
N GLU A 177 -2.30 -32.97 -22.03
CA GLU A 177 -3.73 -32.66 -22.05
C GLU A 177 -4.47 -33.14 -20.79
N GLN A 178 -3.92 -34.12 -20.05
CA GLN A 178 -4.53 -34.68 -18.86
C GLN A 178 -3.99 -34.07 -17.57
N THR A 179 -2.67 -33.86 -17.47
CA THR A 179 -2.05 -33.34 -16.24
C THR A 179 -1.82 -31.84 -16.25
N GLN A 180 -1.94 -31.19 -17.43
CA GLN A 180 -1.49 -29.81 -17.66
C GLN A 180 -0.02 -29.57 -17.29
N GLU A 181 0.80 -30.61 -17.19
CA GLU A 181 2.23 -30.50 -16.94
C GLU A 181 3.01 -30.42 -18.25
N ALA A 182 4.14 -29.71 -18.24
CA ALA A 182 5.01 -29.64 -19.41
C ALA A 182 5.58 -31.03 -19.74
N LYS A 183 5.39 -31.50 -20.99
CA LYS A 183 5.97 -32.78 -21.44
C LYS A 183 7.49 -32.80 -21.23
N PRO A 184 8.12 -33.92 -20.84
CA PRO A 184 9.57 -34.01 -20.67
C PRO A 184 10.33 -34.09 -22.01
N THR A 185 9.63 -34.31 -23.12
CA THR A 185 10.21 -34.37 -24.46
C THR A 185 9.86 -33.12 -25.28
N ARG A 186 10.79 -32.70 -26.14
CA ARG A 186 10.61 -31.63 -27.13
C ARG A 186 10.97 -32.17 -28.50
N ASP A 187 10.04 -32.08 -29.43
CA ASP A 187 10.29 -32.45 -30.82
C ASP A 187 11.03 -31.29 -31.51
N LEU A 188 12.31 -31.49 -31.78
CA LEU A 188 13.17 -30.55 -32.51
C LEU A 188 13.54 -31.11 -33.89
N THR A 189 12.80 -32.10 -34.41
CA THR A 189 13.03 -32.71 -35.72
C THR A 189 12.96 -31.70 -36.88
N ALA A 190 12.22 -30.60 -36.70
CA ALA A 190 12.11 -29.50 -37.66
C ALA A 190 13.39 -28.64 -37.77
N VAL A 191 14.36 -28.77 -36.84
CA VAL A 191 15.66 -28.10 -36.94
C VAL A 191 16.49 -28.78 -38.04
N ALA A 192 16.55 -28.12 -39.21
CA ALA A 192 16.93 -28.75 -40.48
C ALA A 192 18.42 -29.12 -40.61
N GLY A 193 19.33 -28.45 -39.90
CA GLY A 193 20.78 -28.64 -40.02
C GLY A 193 21.34 -29.80 -39.17
N PRO A 194 22.09 -30.77 -39.73
CA PRO A 194 22.77 -31.80 -38.94
C PRO A 194 23.84 -31.22 -37.99
N GLU A 195 24.53 -30.15 -38.39
CA GLU A 195 25.49 -29.43 -37.53
C GLU A 195 24.77 -28.68 -36.40
N SER A 196 23.68 -27.98 -36.70
CA SER A 196 22.85 -27.26 -35.74
C SER A 196 22.26 -28.20 -34.67
N ARG A 197 21.81 -29.39 -35.09
CA ARG A 197 21.37 -30.46 -34.17
C ARG A 197 22.52 -30.98 -33.30
N ALA A 198 23.70 -31.20 -33.85
CA ALA A 198 24.86 -31.63 -33.07
C ALA A 198 25.28 -30.56 -32.03
N THR A 199 25.27 -29.28 -32.39
CA THR A 199 25.54 -28.18 -31.46
C THR A 199 24.48 -28.08 -30.36
N LEU A 200 23.19 -28.17 -30.71
CA LEU A 200 22.11 -28.21 -29.72
C LEU A 200 22.25 -29.41 -28.77
N GLN A 201 22.52 -30.59 -29.30
CA GLN A 201 22.78 -31.78 -28.49
C GLN A 201 23.92 -31.53 -27.51
N ALA A 202 25.06 -31.01 -28.00
CA ALA A 202 26.20 -30.71 -27.16
C ALA A 202 25.87 -29.68 -26.06
N ILE A 203 25.09 -28.63 -26.36
CA ILE A 203 24.64 -27.65 -25.35
C ILE A 203 23.85 -28.33 -24.24
N PHE A 204 22.84 -29.13 -24.59
CA PHE A 204 21.95 -29.76 -23.61
C PHE A 204 22.65 -30.83 -22.78
N GLU A 205 23.55 -31.61 -23.39
CA GLU A 205 24.34 -32.62 -22.69
C GLU A 205 25.41 -31.99 -21.79
N GLU A 206 26.15 -30.99 -22.28
CA GLU A 206 27.20 -30.32 -21.51
C GLU A 206 26.63 -29.58 -20.28
N LEU A 207 25.46 -28.96 -20.42
CA LEU A 207 24.78 -28.25 -19.33
C LEU A 207 23.88 -29.17 -18.48
N ASN A 208 23.86 -30.47 -18.75
CA ASN A 208 23.01 -31.45 -18.07
C ASN A 208 21.50 -31.09 -18.08
N LEU A 209 21.04 -30.46 -19.16
CA LEU A 209 19.65 -30.08 -19.38
C LEU A 209 18.84 -31.21 -20.03
N GLY A 210 19.50 -32.14 -20.72
CA GLY A 210 18.84 -33.26 -21.37
C GLY A 210 19.75 -34.00 -22.33
N SER A 211 19.18 -34.98 -23.02
CA SER A 211 19.85 -35.75 -24.09
C SER A 211 18.99 -35.71 -25.35
N MET A 212 19.62 -35.69 -26.51
CA MET A 212 18.93 -35.68 -27.81
C MET A 212 19.17 -36.98 -28.54
N ASP A 213 18.12 -37.58 -29.09
CA ASP A 213 18.26 -38.77 -29.91
C ASP A 213 18.70 -38.45 -31.35
N LEU A 214 19.08 -39.48 -32.11
CA LEU A 214 19.52 -39.34 -33.51
C LEU A 214 18.44 -38.79 -34.45
N LYS A 215 17.17 -38.78 -34.03
CA LYS A 215 16.04 -38.24 -34.80
C LYS A 215 15.82 -36.75 -34.52
N GLY A 216 16.42 -36.19 -33.48
CA GLY A 216 16.23 -34.80 -33.07
C GLY A 216 15.16 -34.62 -31.99
N VAL A 217 14.80 -35.68 -31.27
CA VAL A 217 13.90 -35.61 -30.12
C VAL A 217 14.74 -35.36 -28.87
N LEU A 218 14.51 -34.21 -28.23
CA LEU A 218 15.16 -33.83 -26.98
C LEU A 218 14.37 -34.41 -25.80
N THR A 219 15.05 -35.18 -24.95
CA THR A 219 14.54 -35.66 -23.67
C THR A 219 15.20 -34.88 -22.54
N LEU A 220 14.40 -34.08 -21.83
CA LEU A 220 14.88 -33.22 -20.75
C LEU A 220 15.24 -34.04 -19.51
N SER A 221 16.31 -33.64 -18.84
CA SER A 221 16.56 -34.06 -17.46
C SER A 221 15.56 -33.38 -16.53
N SER A 222 15.44 -33.84 -15.28
CA SER A 222 14.65 -33.15 -14.26
C SER A 222 15.14 -31.71 -14.03
N HIS A 223 16.45 -31.46 -14.16
CA HIS A 223 17.02 -30.11 -14.11
C HIS A 223 16.62 -29.27 -15.33
N GLY A 224 16.74 -29.80 -16.55
CA GLY A 224 16.36 -29.06 -17.76
C GLY A 224 14.86 -28.81 -17.87
N LEU A 225 14.04 -29.73 -17.37
CA LEU A 225 12.60 -29.52 -17.26
C LEU A 225 12.29 -28.36 -16.31
N GLN A 226 12.96 -28.27 -15.15
CA GLN A 226 12.79 -27.14 -14.24
C GLN A 226 13.23 -25.80 -14.86
N VAL A 227 14.34 -25.79 -15.61
CA VAL A 227 14.83 -24.60 -16.33
C VAL A 227 13.80 -24.14 -17.36
N LEU A 228 13.24 -25.05 -18.16
CA LEU A 228 12.24 -24.72 -19.18
C LEU A 228 10.85 -24.47 -18.61
N GLN A 229 10.45 -25.07 -17.48
CA GLN A 229 9.19 -24.73 -16.80
C GLN A 229 9.22 -23.31 -16.24
N ARG A 230 10.41 -22.76 -15.98
CA ARG A 230 10.61 -21.38 -15.49
C ARG A 230 10.84 -20.37 -16.61
N VAL A 231 10.40 -20.65 -17.83
CA VAL A 231 10.53 -19.74 -18.99
C VAL A 231 10.01 -18.33 -18.72
N GLN A 232 8.98 -18.17 -17.89
CA GLN A 232 8.51 -16.86 -17.43
C GLN A 232 9.60 -16.00 -16.78
N THR A 233 10.54 -16.62 -16.05
CA THR A 233 11.69 -15.92 -15.43
C THR A 233 12.72 -15.45 -16.45
N HIS A 234 12.76 -16.07 -17.63
CA HIS A 234 13.58 -15.62 -18.75
C HIS A 234 12.87 -14.56 -19.59
N LEU A 235 11.53 -14.57 -19.62
CA LEU A 235 10.75 -13.74 -20.51
C LEU A 235 10.60 -12.29 -20.04
N LEU A 236 10.65 -12.00 -18.73
CA LEU A 236 10.61 -10.60 -18.27
C LEU A 236 11.81 -9.81 -18.83
N PRO A 237 13.08 -10.23 -18.65
CA PRO A 237 14.21 -9.44 -19.14
C PRO A 237 14.33 -9.42 -20.66
N THR A 238 13.70 -10.36 -21.37
CA THR A 238 13.65 -10.34 -22.84
C THR A 238 12.52 -9.47 -23.37
N SER A 239 11.44 -9.25 -22.60
CA SER A 239 10.34 -8.36 -23.01
C SER A 239 10.78 -6.91 -23.21
N GLU A 240 11.92 -6.54 -22.65
CA GLU A 240 12.51 -5.19 -22.70
C GLU A 240 13.76 -5.17 -23.61
N LEU A 241 13.87 -6.13 -24.54
CA LEU A 241 15.00 -6.29 -25.48
C LEU A 241 15.27 -5.02 -26.30
N ALA A 242 14.23 -4.30 -26.72
CA ALA A 242 14.39 -3.08 -27.52
C ALA A 242 15.22 -2.01 -26.77
N LEU A 243 15.12 -1.94 -25.44
CA LEU A 243 15.97 -1.09 -24.61
C LEU A 243 17.42 -1.61 -24.57
N MET A 244 17.59 -2.92 -24.47
CA MET A 244 18.91 -3.57 -24.41
C MET A 244 19.68 -3.47 -25.73
N GLN A 245 19.01 -3.64 -26.86
CA GLN A 245 19.58 -3.47 -28.21
C GLN A 245 20.20 -2.08 -28.40
N ARG A 246 19.50 -1.06 -27.92
CA ARG A 246 19.89 0.33 -28.12
C ARG A 246 20.82 0.84 -27.01
N PHE A 247 21.09 0.04 -25.98
CA PHE A 247 21.86 0.48 -24.81
C PHE A 247 23.18 1.17 -25.18
N ALA A 248 23.93 0.60 -26.12
CA ALA A 248 25.19 1.15 -26.64
C ALA A 248 25.02 2.54 -27.28
N GLU A 249 23.93 2.74 -28.04
CA GLU A 249 23.63 4.00 -28.70
C GLU A 249 23.19 5.08 -27.70
N VAL A 250 22.30 4.71 -26.77
CA VAL A 250 21.74 5.66 -25.80
C VAL A 250 22.81 6.09 -24.80
N LEU A 251 23.69 5.16 -24.38
CA LEU A 251 24.81 5.47 -23.50
C LEU A 251 25.80 6.48 -24.14
N ALA A 252 25.98 6.42 -25.47
CA ALA A 252 27.00 7.19 -26.19
C ALA A 252 26.56 8.58 -26.67
N LYS A 253 25.26 8.92 -26.67
CA LYS A 253 24.74 10.18 -27.22
C LYS A 253 24.70 11.28 -26.15
N SER A 254 25.27 12.45 -26.46
CA SER A 254 25.17 13.66 -25.66
C SER A 254 23.81 14.37 -25.87
N LYS A 255 23.21 14.81 -24.75
CA LYS A 255 22.19 15.85 -24.46
C LYS A 255 21.14 16.36 -25.47
N GLU A 256 21.15 16.03 -26.77
CA GLU A 256 20.16 16.54 -27.74
C GLU A 256 19.41 15.46 -28.54
N GLY A 257 19.67 14.17 -28.30
CA GLY A 257 19.08 13.08 -29.10
C GLY A 257 18.28 12.03 -28.33
N CYS A 258 18.25 12.08 -27.00
CA CYS A 258 17.41 11.20 -26.22
C CYS A 258 16.02 11.84 -26.08
N VAL A 259 15.03 11.25 -26.78
CA VAL A 259 13.60 11.33 -26.40
C VAL A 259 12.78 12.49 -26.99
N ALA A 260 12.99 12.87 -28.25
CA ALA A 260 12.13 13.85 -28.94
C ALA A 260 11.03 13.26 -29.85
N ASN A 261 11.05 11.97 -30.20
CA ASN A 261 9.98 11.35 -30.99
C ASN A 261 9.16 10.39 -30.14
N THR A 262 8.07 10.91 -29.58
CA THR A 262 7.04 10.20 -28.83
C THR A 262 6.30 9.12 -29.63
N GLU A 263 6.40 9.11 -30.97
CA GLU A 263 5.79 8.08 -31.82
C GLU A 263 6.59 6.77 -31.87
N GLU A 264 7.94 6.82 -31.83
CA GLU A 264 8.78 5.60 -31.81
C GLU A 264 8.78 4.87 -30.44
N ARG A 265 8.37 5.56 -29.36
CA ARG A 265 8.20 4.95 -28.03
C ARG A 265 6.88 4.21 -27.85
N HIS A 266 5.86 4.46 -28.68
CA HIS A 266 4.67 3.59 -28.68
C HIS A 266 5.04 2.17 -29.16
N GLY A 267 6.03 2.04 -30.04
CA GLY A 267 6.63 0.75 -30.42
C GLY A 267 7.67 0.18 -29.44
N LEU A 268 7.91 0.83 -28.29
CA LEU A 268 8.76 0.30 -27.20
C LEU A 268 7.96 -0.47 -26.14
N HIS A 269 6.63 -0.32 -26.13
CA HIS A 269 5.71 -1.16 -25.35
C HIS A 269 4.94 -2.17 -26.20
N ASP A 270 4.93 -1.99 -27.52
CA ASP A 270 4.36 -2.93 -28.47
C ASP A 270 5.45 -3.89 -28.96
N PRO A 271 5.37 -5.21 -28.71
CA PRO A 271 6.30 -6.15 -29.30
C PRO A 271 6.06 -6.11 -30.82
N VAL A 272 6.99 -5.50 -31.58
CA VAL A 272 7.06 -5.70 -33.03
C VAL A 272 7.51 -7.15 -33.27
N ILE A 273 6.60 -8.09 -33.07
CA ILE A 273 6.67 -9.40 -33.68
C ILE A 273 6.26 -9.16 -35.13
N GLY A 274 7.18 -9.43 -36.05
CA GLY A 274 6.96 -9.27 -37.47
C GLY A 274 5.62 -9.87 -37.90
N GLN A 275 4.89 -9.12 -38.72
CA GLN A 275 3.67 -9.54 -39.39
C GLN A 275 3.90 -10.85 -40.17
N GLN A 276 3.67 -11.99 -39.54
CA GLN A 276 3.17 -13.20 -40.21
C GLN A 276 2.12 -13.85 -39.30
N GLN A 277 0.88 -13.72 -39.77
CA GLN A 277 -0.34 -14.18 -39.12
C GLN A 277 -0.37 -15.71 -39.03
N THR A 278 -0.56 -16.23 -37.82
CA THR A 278 -1.48 -17.35 -37.59
C THR A 278 -2.42 -16.95 -36.46
N GLU A 279 -3.65 -16.59 -36.84
CA GLU A 279 -4.77 -16.27 -35.96
C GLU A 279 -5.09 -17.45 -35.04
N THR A 280 -4.62 -17.45 -33.78
CA THR A 280 -5.27 -18.17 -32.67
C THR A 280 -4.74 -17.68 -31.31
N HIS A 281 -5.68 -17.28 -30.43
CA HIS A 281 -5.54 -16.85 -29.02
C HIS A 281 -5.10 -15.40 -28.75
N SER A 282 -5.90 -14.75 -27.90
CA SER A 282 -5.89 -13.32 -27.52
C SER A 282 -4.50 -12.67 -27.44
N GLU A 283 -4.32 -11.59 -28.19
CA GLU A 283 -3.14 -10.72 -28.17
C GLU A 283 -2.95 -10.10 -26.77
N ARG A 284 -2.07 -10.70 -25.97
CA ARG A 284 -1.45 -10.09 -24.78
C ARG A 284 -0.03 -9.67 -25.15
N THR A 285 0.44 -8.52 -24.68
CA THR A 285 1.88 -8.22 -24.73
C THR A 285 2.64 -9.17 -23.78
N PRO A 286 3.80 -9.72 -24.18
CA PRO A 286 4.61 -10.60 -23.31
C PRO A 286 5.02 -9.94 -21.99
N ALA A 287 5.18 -8.60 -21.95
CA ALA A 287 5.54 -7.84 -20.76
C ALA A 287 4.44 -7.88 -19.67
N ASP A 288 3.16 -7.77 -20.04
CA ASP A 288 2.05 -7.83 -19.08
C ASP A 288 1.81 -9.25 -18.57
N TRP A 289 2.00 -10.26 -19.42
CA TRP A 289 2.00 -11.66 -19.00
C TRP A 289 3.17 -11.96 -18.03
N CYS A 290 4.36 -11.41 -18.24
CA CYS A 290 5.53 -11.64 -17.38
C CYS A 290 5.45 -10.90 -16.03
N SER A 291 4.93 -9.67 -16.00
CA SER A 291 4.72 -8.93 -14.75
C SER A 291 3.64 -9.58 -13.89
N GLY A 292 2.59 -10.13 -14.50
CA GLY A 292 1.59 -10.97 -13.82
C GLY A 292 2.17 -12.28 -13.30
N ALA A 293 3.13 -12.88 -14.00
CA ALA A 293 3.81 -14.11 -13.59
C ALA A 293 4.79 -13.92 -12.40
N LEU A 294 5.47 -12.77 -12.31
CA LEU A 294 6.37 -12.46 -11.19
C LEU A 294 5.62 -12.11 -9.91
N CYS A 295 4.49 -11.40 -10.02
CA CYS A 295 3.55 -11.18 -8.92
C CYS A 295 2.55 -12.37 -8.79
N GLY A 296 2.92 -13.56 -9.31
CA GLY A 296 2.05 -14.68 -9.69
C GLY A 296 1.00 -15.15 -8.68
N GLU A 297 0.13 -16.07 -9.11
CA GLU A 297 -1.02 -16.60 -8.34
C GLU A 297 -0.68 -16.95 -6.88
N LYS A 298 0.53 -17.45 -6.62
CA LYS A 298 1.00 -17.77 -5.26
C LYS A 298 1.12 -16.55 -4.34
N LEU A 299 1.52 -15.39 -4.86
CA LEU A 299 1.57 -14.14 -4.09
C LEU A 299 0.17 -13.55 -3.88
N PHE A 300 -0.76 -13.75 -4.82
CA PHE A 300 -2.18 -13.41 -4.60
C PHE A 300 -2.77 -14.26 -3.48
N GLU A 301 -2.53 -15.57 -3.48
CA GLU A 301 -2.95 -16.47 -2.39
C GLU A 301 -2.45 -15.98 -1.02
N ASP A 302 -1.19 -15.55 -0.94
CA ASP A 302 -0.65 -15.06 0.32
C ASP A 302 -1.22 -13.69 0.75
N MET A 303 -1.80 -12.93 -0.17
CA MET A 303 -2.50 -11.68 0.13
C MET A 303 -3.90 -11.96 0.71
N MET A 304 -4.52 -13.10 0.38
CA MET A 304 -5.90 -13.40 0.76
C MET A 304 -6.16 -13.42 2.28
N PRO A 305 -5.28 -13.95 3.15
CA PRO A 305 -5.49 -13.89 4.60
C PRO A 305 -5.63 -12.47 5.18
N GLN A 306 -5.13 -11.44 4.50
CA GLN A 306 -5.35 -10.05 4.92
C GLN A 306 -6.80 -9.61 4.68
N LEU A 307 -7.53 -10.31 3.82
CA LEU A 307 -8.93 -10.05 3.50
C LEU A 307 -9.89 -10.74 4.47
N ASP A 308 -9.44 -11.77 5.20
CA ASP A 308 -10.26 -12.52 6.14
C ASP A 308 -10.91 -11.63 7.19
N GLY A 309 -10.18 -10.63 7.71
CA GLY A 309 -10.70 -9.68 8.70
C GLY A 309 -11.96 -8.94 8.24
N PHE A 310 -12.13 -8.74 6.92
CA PHE A 310 -13.29 -8.05 6.36
C PHE A 310 -14.48 -8.97 6.11
N PHE A 311 -14.22 -10.18 5.63
CA PHE A 311 -15.28 -11.05 5.11
C PHE A 311 -15.62 -12.22 6.04
N SER A 312 -14.90 -12.39 7.16
CA SER A 312 -15.13 -13.46 8.15
C SER A 312 -16.17 -13.10 9.22
N ASN A 313 -16.42 -11.81 9.48
CA ASN A 313 -17.47 -11.41 10.42
C ASN A 313 -18.87 -11.70 9.83
N LYS A 314 -19.90 -11.83 10.69
CA LYS A 314 -21.28 -12.07 10.25
C LYS A 314 -22.10 -10.79 10.03
N ASP A 315 -21.53 -9.61 10.30
CA ASP A 315 -22.16 -8.34 9.97
C ASP A 315 -21.91 -7.99 8.50
N PHE A 316 -22.62 -8.69 7.62
CA PHE A 316 -22.44 -8.57 6.17
C PHE A 316 -22.71 -7.16 5.63
N ALA A 317 -23.57 -6.40 6.31
CA ALA A 317 -23.87 -5.02 5.97
C ALA A 317 -22.66 -4.11 6.22
N ALA A 318 -21.84 -4.39 7.24
CA ALA A 318 -20.63 -3.64 7.53
C ALA A 318 -19.43 -3.98 6.64
N GLN A 319 -19.45 -5.04 5.83
CA GLN A 319 -18.30 -5.46 4.99
C GLN A 319 -18.19 -4.72 3.65
N PRO A 320 -17.01 -4.66 3.00
CA PRO A 320 -16.87 -4.05 1.68
C PRO A 320 -17.90 -4.57 0.67
N ARG A 321 -18.50 -3.66 -0.10
CA ARG A 321 -19.42 -3.96 -1.21
C ARG A 321 -18.71 -3.99 -2.55
N PHE A 322 -17.61 -3.24 -2.65
CA PHE A 322 -16.81 -3.10 -3.84
C PHE A 322 -15.36 -3.45 -3.53
N VAL A 323 -14.73 -4.20 -4.42
CA VAL A 323 -13.26 -4.37 -4.45
C VAL A 323 -12.76 -3.65 -5.69
N VAL A 324 -11.92 -2.64 -5.51
CA VAL A 324 -11.47 -1.74 -6.57
C VAL A 324 -10.00 -1.99 -6.86
N ASP A 325 -9.72 -2.63 -7.99
CA ASP A 325 -8.37 -2.92 -8.46
C ASP A 325 -7.88 -1.83 -9.42
N THR A 326 -6.86 -1.07 -9.02
CA THR A 326 -6.24 -0.01 -9.83
C THR A 326 -4.99 -0.52 -10.53
N GLY A 327 -5.02 -0.59 -11.86
CA GLY A 327 -4.08 -1.36 -12.67
C GLY A 327 -4.56 -2.80 -12.86
N CYS A 328 -5.86 -2.98 -13.15
CA CYS A 328 -6.51 -4.29 -13.14
C CYS A 328 -6.01 -5.26 -14.23
N ARG A 329 -5.32 -4.77 -15.27
CA ARG A 329 -4.74 -5.61 -16.34
C ARG A 329 -5.77 -6.57 -16.95
N ASP A 330 -5.65 -7.87 -16.72
CA ASP A 330 -6.56 -8.91 -17.22
C ASP A 330 -7.63 -9.34 -16.22
N GLY A 331 -7.69 -8.70 -15.04
CA GLY A 331 -8.64 -8.97 -13.97
C GLY A 331 -8.28 -10.19 -13.11
N ALA A 332 -7.09 -10.78 -13.25
CA ALA A 332 -6.71 -11.99 -12.51
C ALA A 332 -6.80 -11.81 -10.99
N LEU A 333 -6.37 -10.65 -10.47
CA LEU A 333 -6.44 -10.37 -9.03
C LEU A 333 -7.90 -10.29 -8.53
N LEU A 334 -8.76 -9.57 -9.27
CA LEU A 334 -10.19 -9.45 -8.95
C LEU A 334 -10.89 -10.81 -8.95
N ILE A 335 -10.56 -11.66 -9.93
CA ILE A 335 -11.07 -13.02 -10.02
C ILE A 335 -10.67 -13.82 -8.78
N HIS A 336 -9.38 -13.78 -8.43
CA HIS A 336 -8.82 -14.51 -7.29
C HIS A 336 -9.48 -14.10 -5.97
N ILE A 337 -9.64 -12.79 -5.75
CA ILE A 337 -10.33 -12.25 -4.56
C ILE A 337 -11.77 -12.72 -4.51
N TYR A 338 -12.52 -12.60 -5.61
CA TYR A 338 -13.94 -12.99 -5.62
C TYR A 338 -14.11 -14.48 -5.34
N GLU A 339 -13.29 -15.33 -5.97
CA GLU A 339 -13.31 -16.78 -5.76
C GLU A 339 -12.92 -17.15 -4.33
N TYR A 340 -11.91 -16.49 -3.76
CA TYR A 340 -11.54 -16.67 -2.37
C TYR A 340 -12.70 -16.32 -1.42
N VAL A 341 -13.29 -15.12 -1.55
CA VAL A 341 -14.41 -14.70 -0.71
C VAL A 341 -15.60 -15.65 -0.85
N LYS A 342 -15.93 -16.05 -2.09
CA LYS A 342 -17.03 -16.96 -2.38
C LYS A 342 -16.84 -18.34 -1.76
N MET A 343 -15.61 -18.86 -1.73
CA MET A 343 -15.32 -20.24 -1.34
C MET A 343 -14.84 -20.41 0.10
N ARG A 344 -14.25 -19.36 0.71
CA ARG A 344 -13.51 -19.44 1.98
C ARG A 344 -14.08 -18.59 3.11
N THR A 345 -15.06 -17.73 2.83
CA THR A 345 -15.60 -16.81 3.84
C THR A 345 -17.12 -16.94 3.99
N PRO A 346 -17.70 -16.65 5.17
CA PRO A 346 -19.15 -16.64 5.39
C PRO A 346 -19.91 -15.74 4.40
N ARG A 347 -19.28 -14.67 3.90
CA ARG A 347 -19.88 -13.80 2.88
C ARG A 347 -20.27 -14.57 1.61
N GLY A 348 -19.54 -15.63 1.26
CA GLY A 348 -19.83 -16.47 0.10
C GLY A 348 -21.23 -17.10 0.09
N GLU A 349 -21.74 -17.45 1.27
CA GLU A 349 -23.06 -18.08 1.44
C GLU A 349 -24.22 -17.11 1.19
N VAL A 350 -23.98 -15.80 1.36
CA VAL A 350 -25.00 -14.75 1.34
C VAL A 350 -24.78 -13.71 0.21
N LEU A 351 -23.99 -14.03 -0.81
CA LEU A 351 -23.72 -13.12 -1.95
C LEU A 351 -24.98 -12.69 -2.72
N HIS A 352 -26.08 -13.43 -2.59
CA HIS A 352 -27.37 -13.08 -3.21
C HIS A 352 -28.07 -11.91 -2.50
N GLU A 353 -27.93 -11.82 -1.19
CA GLU A 353 -28.50 -10.75 -0.35
C GLU A 353 -27.51 -9.59 -0.22
N PHE A 354 -26.23 -9.91 -0.01
CA PHE A 354 -25.15 -8.95 0.14
C PHE A 354 -24.14 -9.11 -1.02
N PRO A 355 -24.43 -8.56 -2.22
CA PRO A 355 -23.57 -8.74 -3.38
C PRO A 355 -22.21 -8.07 -3.20
N LEU A 356 -21.17 -8.73 -3.73
CA LEU A 356 -19.82 -8.20 -3.86
C LEU A 356 -19.53 -7.92 -5.33
N THR A 357 -19.13 -6.69 -5.65
CA THR A 357 -18.86 -6.27 -7.04
C THR A 357 -17.36 -6.01 -7.22
N MET A 358 -16.78 -6.64 -8.24
CA MET A 358 -15.40 -6.41 -8.66
C MET A 358 -15.30 -5.19 -9.56
N VAL A 359 -14.40 -4.26 -9.26
CA VAL A 359 -14.25 -3.01 -10.01
C VAL A 359 -12.85 -2.93 -10.58
N GLY A 360 -12.73 -3.07 -11.91
CA GLY A 360 -11.47 -2.92 -12.63
C GLY A 360 -11.25 -1.47 -13.08
N VAL A 361 -10.12 -0.90 -12.70
CA VAL A 361 -9.68 0.43 -13.11
C VAL A 361 -8.33 0.30 -13.80
N ASP A 362 -8.20 0.87 -14.99
CA ASP A 362 -6.94 0.87 -15.75
C ASP A 362 -6.90 2.07 -16.69
N SER A 363 -5.70 2.57 -17.00
CA SER A 363 -5.54 3.63 -18.00
C SER A 363 -5.51 3.05 -19.42
N ASP A 364 -5.18 1.77 -19.57
CA ASP A 364 -5.20 1.05 -20.84
C ASP A 364 -6.60 0.48 -21.15
N GLU A 365 -7.16 0.88 -22.29
CA GLU A 365 -8.46 0.35 -22.76
C GLU A 365 -8.40 -1.15 -23.07
N SER A 366 -7.25 -1.67 -23.53
CA SER A 366 -7.10 -3.09 -23.86
C SER A 366 -7.21 -3.97 -22.60
N ALA A 367 -6.59 -3.53 -21.50
CA ALA A 367 -6.72 -4.12 -20.18
C ALA A 367 -8.18 -4.12 -19.68
N LEU A 368 -8.89 -3.00 -19.82
CA LEU A 368 -10.30 -2.92 -19.42
C LEU A 368 -11.18 -3.90 -20.20
N VAL A 369 -10.95 -4.07 -21.50
CA VAL A 369 -11.66 -5.04 -22.35
C VAL A 369 -11.33 -6.48 -21.91
N ALA A 370 -10.05 -6.79 -21.66
CA ALA A 370 -9.63 -8.11 -21.21
C ALA A 370 -10.24 -8.46 -19.83
N THR A 371 -10.18 -7.53 -18.88
CA THR A 371 -10.77 -7.65 -17.54
C THR A 371 -12.28 -7.89 -17.63
N ALA A 372 -13.00 -7.08 -18.40
CA ALA A 372 -14.44 -7.25 -18.59
C ALA A 372 -14.77 -8.61 -19.22
N GLY A 373 -14.02 -9.02 -20.24
CA GLY A 373 -14.19 -10.32 -20.89
C GLY A 373 -13.98 -11.49 -19.92
N ASN A 374 -12.94 -11.45 -19.09
CA ASN A 374 -12.62 -12.53 -18.16
C ASN A 374 -13.61 -12.62 -16.99
N LEU A 375 -14.00 -11.47 -16.40
CA LEU A 375 -15.01 -11.43 -15.34
C LEU A 375 -16.39 -11.87 -15.86
N CYS A 376 -16.77 -11.45 -17.07
CA CYS A 376 -18.02 -11.86 -17.71
C CYS A 376 -18.07 -13.38 -17.96
N LYS A 377 -16.98 -13.96 -18.48
CA LYS A 377 -16.88 -15.42 -18.72
C LYS A 377 -17.10 -16.24 -17.43
N ARG A 378 -16.63 -15.73 -16.29
CA ARG A 378 -16.79 -16.37 -14.97
C ARG A 378 -18.07 -15.97 -14.23
N GLN A 379 -18.95 -15.18 -14.86
CA GLN A 379 -20.21 -14.69 -14.26
C GLN A 379 -20.00 -13.92 -12.94
N ILE A 380 -18.88 -13.22 -12.80
CA ILE A 380 -18.56 -12.41 -11.62
C ILE A 380 -19.22 -11.04 -11.78
N PRO A 381 -19.94 -10.48 -10.77
CA PRO A 381 -20.49 -9.13 -10.87
C PRO A 381 -19.36 -8.08 -10.96
N TYR A 382 -19.37 -7.25 -12.01
CA TYR A 382 -18.28 -6.30 -12.23
C TYR A 382 -18.69 -4.92 -12.75
N ARG A 383 -17.75 -3.97 -12.61
CA ARG A 383 -17.72 -2.69 -13.34
C ARG A 383 -16.29 -2.43 -13.81
N VAL A 384 -16.13 -1.81 -14.96
CA VAL A 384 -14.83 -1.36 -15.46
C VAL A 384 -14.90 0.09 -15.91
N PHE A 385 -13.84 0.87 -15.67
CA PHE A 385 -13.73 2.23 -16.18
C PHE A 385 -12.27 2.70 -16.21
N SER A 386 -12.00 3.70 -17.04
CA SER A 386 -10.65 4.27 -17.16
C SER A 386 -10.27 5.11 -15.94
N GLY A 387 -9.06 4.92 -15.44
CA GLY A 387 -8.50 5.69 -14.34
C GLY A 387 -7.00 5.49 -14.21
N ASP A 388 -6.32 6.48 -13.62
CA ASP A 388 -4.86 6.52 -13.51
C ASP A 388 -4.44 6.45 -12.04
N VAL A 389 -3.43 5.60 -11.75
CA VAL A 389 -2.82 5.46 -10.42
C VAL A 389 -2.21 6.78 -9.93
N ASP A 390 -1.80 7.65 -10.84
CA ASP A 390 -1.28 8.99 -10.54
C ASP A 390 -2.40 9.99 -10.19
N ALA A 391 -3.66 9.68 -10.49
CA ALA A 391 -4.79 10.58 -10.28
C ALA A 391 -5.91 9.91 -9.47
N PRO A 392 -5.66 9.48 -8.22
CA PRO A 392 -6.65 8.75 -7.43
C PRO A 392 -7.91 9.56 -7.14
N GLY A 393 -7.83 10.89 -7.00
CA GLY A 393 -9.02 11.74 -6.90
C GLY A 393 -9.93 11.70 -8.15
N GLY A 394 -9.34 11.47 -9.33
CA GLY A 394 -10.07 11.21 -10.57
C GLY A 394 -10.80 9.87 -10.53
N ILE A 395 -10.15 8.82 -9.99
CA ILE A 395 -10.76 7.49 -9.78
C ILE A 395 -11.97 7.62 -8.84
N ILE A 396 -11.82 8.30 -7.70
CA ILE A 396 -12.93 8.51 -6.75
C ILE A 396 -14.10 9.26 -7.40
N SER A 397 -13.81 10.26 -8.22
CA SER A 397 -14.84 11.01 -8.96
C SER A 397 -15.57 10.11 -9.98
N ALA A 398 -14.84 9.26 -10.71
CA ALA A 398 -15.41 8.29 -11.63
C ALA A 398 -16.25 7.23 -10.92
N MET A 399 -15.82 6.75 -9.75
CA MET A 399 -16.58 5.84 -8.90
C MET A 399 -17.96 6.43 -8.54
N LYS A 400 -18.00 7.68 -8.06
CA LYS A 400 -19.25 8.38 -7.71
C LYS A 400 -20.19 8.48 -8.92
N LEU A 401 -19.68 8.87 -10.09
CA LEU A 401 -20.46 8.92 -11.33
C LEU A 401 -21.01 7.54 -11.74
N LYS A 402 -20.22 6.49 -11.51
CA LYS A 402 -20.58 5.10 -11.74
C LYS A 402 -21.39 4.49 -10.59
N ARG A 403 -21.88 5.26 -9.61
CA ARG A 403 -22.64 4.76 -8.44
C ARG A 403 -21.91 3.67 -7.66
N ILE A 404 -20.59 3.79 -7.57
CA ILE A 404 -19.73 3.01 -6.69
C ILE A 404 -19.44 3.92 -5.50
N ASP A 405 -19.83 3.46 -4.30
CA ASP A 405 -19.66 4.23 -3.07
C ASP A 405 -18.24 4.04 -2.52
N PRO A 406 -17.40 5.09 -2.46
CA PRO A 406 -16.04 5.00 -1.94
C PRO A 406 -15.97 4.49 -0.50
N SER A 407 -16.92 4.86 0.36
CA SER A 407 -16.94 4.42 1.77
C SER A 407 -17.18 2.91 1.92
N ARG A 408 -17.77 2.31 0.89
CA ARG A 408 -18.09 0.87 0.80
C ARG A 408 -17.06 0.08 -0.01
N SER A 409 -15.91 0.69 -0.30
CA SER A 409 -14.90 0.15 -1.20
C SER A 409 -13.63 -0.27 -0.45
N LEU A 410 -13.12 -1.46 -0.79
CA LEU A 410 -11.78 -1.90 -0.47
C LEU A 410 -10.90 -1.70 -1.72
N HIS A 411 -9.87 -0.89 -1.61
CA HIS A 411 -8.93 -0.68 -2.72
C HIS A 411 -7.86 -1.76 -2.70
N VAL A 412 -7.53 -2.29 -3.87
CA VAL A 412 -6.44 -3.25 -4.08
C VAL A 412 -5.59 -2.82 -5.28
N ARG A 413 -4.31 -3.17 -5.28
CA ARG A 413 -3.49 -3.15 -6.50
C ARG A 413 -2.21 -3.97 -6.31
N ALA A 414 -1.71 -4.52 -7.41
CA ALA A 414 -0.51 -5.34 -7.44
C ALA A 414 0.54 -4.79 -8.42
N CYS A 415 1.70 -4.41 -7.88
CA CYS A 415 2.92 -4.08 -8.61
C CYS A 415 2.75 -2.84 -9.51
N GLN A 416 2.02 -1.82 -9.03
CA GLN A 416 1.56 -0.68 -9.81
C GLN A 416 2.19 0.65 -9.36
N ASP A 417 2.56 0.82 -8.08
CA ASP A 417 3.17 2.07 -7.60
C ASP A 417 4.58 2.27 -8.19
N GLN A 418 5.26 1.17 -8.58
CA GLN A 418 6.51 1.25 -9.33
C GLN A 418 6.32 1.76 -10.78
N ARG A 419 5.12 1.69 -11.35
CA ARG A 419 4.80 2.13 -12.72
C ARG A 419 4.23 3.57 -12.77
N ARG A 420 4.14 4.24 -11.63
CA ARG A 420 3.68 5.63 -11.54
C ARG A 420 4.51 6.56 -12.44
N SER A 421 3.92 7.64 -12.92
CA SER A 421 4.70 8.68 -13.59
C SER A 421 5.54 9.44 -12.57
N PHE A 422 6.76 9.82 -12.94
CA PHE A 422 7.50 10.77 -12.14
C PHE A 422 6.88 12.16 -12.27
N ILE A 423 6.27 12.62 -11.18
CA ILE A 423 5.79 13.97 -11.02
C ILE A 423 6.79 14.68 -10.12
N ALA A 424 7.40 15.75 -10.63
CA ALA A 424 8.36 16.53 -9.87
C ALA A 424 7.71 16.99 -8.55
N PRO A 425 8.32 16.68 -7.39
CA PRO A 425 7.71 16.98 -6.10
C PRO A 425 7.68 18.48 -5.86
N LYS A 426 6.62 18.95 -5.20
CA LYS A 426 6.52 20.31 -4.67
C LYS A 426 7.25 20.43 -3.33
N MET A 427 7.24 19.35 -2.56
CA MET A 427 7.94 19.18 -1.30
C MET A 427 9.44 19.22 -1.53
N GLN A 428 10.14 20.00 -0.69
CA GLN A 428 11.58 20.00 -0.62
C GLN A 428 12.02 19.35 0.68
N LEU A 429 12.70 18.20 0.57
CA LEU A 429 13.23 17.52 1.75
C LEU A 429 14.44 18.28 2.30
N GLN A 430 14.43 18.48 3.61
CA GLN A 430 15.53 19.07 4.37
C GLN A 430 15.86 18.14 5.55
N SER A 431 16.95 18.44 6.28
CA SER A 431 17.27 17.81 7.56
C SER A 431 17.16 16.27 7.54
N ALA A 432 16.48 15.65 8.51
CA ALA A 432 16.39 14.21 8.69
C ALA A 432 15.79 13.45 7.48
N PRO A 433 14.64 13.85 6.90
CA PRO A 433 14.13 13.23 5.67
C PRO A 433 15.10 13.26 4.49
N ALA A 434 15.86 14.35 4.33
CA ALA A 434 16.86 14.44 3.27
C ALA A 434 18.02 13.46 3.50
N VAL A 435 18.54 13.40 4.74
CA VAL A 435 19.61 12.46 5.12
C VAL A 435 19.15 11.01 4.96
N PHE A 436 17.91 10.70 5.34
CA PHE A 436 17.33 9.37 5.16
C PHE A 436 17.27 8.98 3.67
N ALA A 437 16.73 9.87 2.82
CA ALA A 437 16.61 9.59 1.39
C ALA A 437 17.99 9.38 0.75
N GLU A 438 18.98 10.18 1.12
CA GLU A 438 20.35 10.04 0.62
C GLU A 438 21.04 8.76 1.10
N ALA A 439 20.79 8.32 2.33
CA ALA A 439 21.37 7.10 2.87
C ALA A 439 20.72 5.84 2.28
N VAL A 440 19.39 5.78 2.22
CA VAL A 440 18.64 4.57 1.84
C VAL A 440 18.58 4.37 0.32
N LEU A 441 18.73 5.43 -0.46
CA LEU A 441 18.69 5.38 -1.93
C LEU A 441 20.05 5.71 -2.57
N ALA A 442 21.14 5.69 -1.80
CA ALA A 442 22.44 6.22 -2.21
C ALA A 442 23.00 5.58 -3.50
N ASP A 443 22.86 4.26 -3.61
CA ASP A 443 23.36 3.43 -4.70
C ASP A 443 22.28 3.09 -5.73
N LEU A 444 21.10 3.71 -5.62
CA LEU A 444 19.98 3.50 -6.52
C LEU A 444 19.96 4.54 -7.63
N VAL A 445 19.45 4.11 -8.78
CA VAL A 445 19.41 4.93 -9.99
C VAL A 445 17.99 4.91 -10.54
N HIS A 446 17.42 6.10 -10.67
CA HIS A 446 16.12 6.35 -11.26
C HIS A 446 16.27 7.39 -12.36
N LEU A 447 15.56 7.19 -13.47
CA LEU A 447 15.68 8.02 -14.67
C LEU A 447 14.37 8.73 -14.99
N GLU A 448 14.45 10.00 -15.36
CA GLU A 448 13.35 10.73 -15.98
C GLU A 448 13.11 10.22 -17.40
N ARG A 449 11.98 10.66 -18.00
CA ARG A 449 11.67 10.40 -19.41
C ARG A 449 12.82 10.78 -20.34
N SER A 450 13.52 11.88 -20.05
CA SER A 450 14.68 12.40 -20.79
C SER A 450 15.95 11.53 -20.71
N GLY A 451 16.01 10.59 -19.76
CA GLY A 451 17.22 9.84 -19.40
C GLY A 451 18.03 10.49 -18.27
N ALA A 452 17.68 11.71 -17.86
CA ALA A 452 18.35 12.37 -16.74
C ALA A 452 18.14 11.61 -15.42
N ARG A 453 19.18 11.56 -14.58
CA ARG A 453 19.10 10.96 -13.25
C ARG A 453 18.22 11.80 -12.32
N ILE A 454 17.32 11.14 -11.61
CA ILE A 454 16.53 11.76 -10.53
C ILE A 454 17.30 11.62 -9.22
N SER A 455 17.36 12.69 -8.43
CA SER A 455 18.04 12.65 -7.13
C SER A 455 17.27 11.77 -6.12
N PRO A 456 17.98 11.11 -5.17
CA PRO A 456 17.37 10.38 -4.06
C PRO A 456 16.26 11.16 -3.34
N ARG A 457 16.52 12.44 -3.04
CA ARG A 457 15.58 13.32 -2.36
C ARG A 457 14.30 13.51 -3.17
N ASN A 458 14.41 13.74 -4.48
CA ASN A 458 13.25 13.98 -5.33
C ASN A 458 12.42 12.70 -5.53
N ILE A 459 13.06 11.53 -5.65
CA ILE A 459 12.34 10.25 -5.71
C ILE A 459 11.54 9.99 -4.43
N PHE A 460 12.16 10.19 -3.26
CA PHE A 460 11.49 9.97 -1.99
C PHE A 460 10.35 10.98 -1.78
N ALA A 461 10.57 12.27 -2.06
CA ALA A 461 9.53 13.29 -1.97
C ALA A 461 8.36 13.03 -2.92
N ALA A 462 8.63 12.64 -4.17
CA ALA A 462 7.58 12.29 -5.14
C ALA A 462 6.77 11.07 -4.68
N LEU A 463 7.41 10.10 -4.00
CA LEU A 463 6.72 8.97 -3.39
C LEU A 463 5.83 9.41 -2.22
N VAL A 464 6.29 10.31 -1.36
CA VAL A 464 5.49 10.85 -0.24
C VAL A 464 4.25 11.57 -0.77
N GLU A 465 4.39 12.42 -1.80
CA GLU A 465 3.25 13.12 -2.43
C GLU A 465 2.30 12.18 -3.17
N HIS A 466 2.83 11.11 -3.76
CA HIS A 466 2.01 10.04 -4.34
C HIS A 466 1.18 9.35 -3.26
N MET A 467 1.81 8.95 -2.15
CA MET A 467 1.11 8.35 -1.02
C MET A 467 0.11 9.32 -0.38
N GLN A 468 0.39 10.62 -0.34
CA GLN A 468 -0.54 11.63 0.16
C GLN A 468 -1.81 11.71 -0.71
N ARG A 469 -1.66 11.76 -2.05
CA ARG A 469 -2.81 11.73 -2.97
C ARG A 469 -3.68 10.48 -2.77
N TRP A 470 -3.04 9.34 -2.51
CA TRP A 470 -3.75 8.10 -2.19
C TRP A 470 -4.39 8.12 -0.82
N ALA A 471 -3.71 8.64 0.20
CA ALA A 471 -4.24 8.79 1.55
C ALA A 471 -5.53 9.63 1.55
N ASP A 472 -5.55 10.72 0.79
CA ASP A 472 -6.71 11.59 0.64
C ASP A 472 -7.85 10.90 -0.13
N ALA A 473 -7.52 10.07 -1.10
CA ALA A 473 -8.51 9.38 -1.94
C ALA A 473 -9.19 8.20 -1.24
N VAL A 474 -8.46 7.48 -0.39
CA VAL A 474 -8.96 6.32 0.37
C VAL A 474 -9.50 6.70 1.74
N ASP A 475 -9.54 7.99 2.07
CA ASP A 475 -10.12 8.48 3.31
C ASP A 475 -11.60 8.11 3.41
N GLY A 476 -12.00 7.55 4.56
CA GLY A 476 -13.33 6.98 4.79
C GLY A 476 -13.65 5.67 4.04
N SER A 477 -12.72 5.09 3.28
CA SER A 477 -12.86 3.75 2.68
C SER A 477 -12.35 2.65 3.63
N PHE A 478 -12.42 1.39 3.20
CA PHE A 478 -11.80 0.28 3.94
C PHE A 478 -10.27 0.30 3.91
N GLY A 479 -9.64 1.18 3.13
CA GLY A 479 -8.18 1.25 2.98
C GLY A 479 -7.69 0.57 1.71
N LEU A 480 -6.39 0.25 1.70
CA LEU A 480 -5.64 -0.08 0.49
C LEU A 480 -4.76 -1.32 0.73
N CYS A 481 -5.13 -2.45 0.12
CA CYS A 481 -4.34 -3.68 0.13
C CYS A 481 -3.37 -3.68 -1.06
N LEU A 482 -2.07 -3.79 -0.78
CA LEU A 482 -1.02 -3.68 -1.77
C LEU A 482 -0.17 -4.95 -1.80
N LEU A 483 0.22 -5.32 -3.00
CA LEU A 483 1.36 -6.16 -3.27
C LEU A 483 2.32 -5.34 -4.12
N GLU A 484 3.53 -5.07 -3.65
CA GLU A 484 4.46 -4.20 -4.37
C GLU A 484 5.86 -4.82 -4.41
N GLU A 485 6.54 -4.67 -5.55
CA GLU A 485 7.93 -5.09 -5.69
C GLU A 485 8.85 -4.04 -5.07
N MET A 486 9.92 -4.50 -4.44
CA MET A 486 10.87 -3.66 -3.70
C MET A 486 12.25 -3.79 -4.32
N LEU A 487 12.99 -2.70 -4.28
CA LEU A 487 14.35 -2.65 -4.81
C LEU A 487 15.36 -2.92 -3.70
N LEU A 488 16.43 -3.66 -4.02
CA LEU A 488 17.50 -3.99 -3.08
C LEU A 488 18.72 -3.09 -3.29
N ASP A 489 19.44 -2.79 -2.22
CA ASP A 489 20.75 -2.16 -2.32
C ASP A 489 21.76 -3.12 -2.99
N VAL A 490 22.90 -2.59 -3.44
CA VAL A 490 23.97 -3.34 -4.07
C VAL A 490 24.54 -4.42 -3.15
N PRO A 491 24.85 -4.17 -1.86
CA PRO A 491 25.33 -5.20 -0.95
C PRO A 491 24.38 -6.39 -0.81
N THR A 492 23.07 -6.14 -0.64
CA THR A 492 22.05 -7.19 -0.52
C THR A 492 21.85 -7.91 -1.84
N THR A 493 21.81 -7.18 -2.96
CA THR A 493 21.73 -7.76 -4.31
C THR A 493 22.90 -8.70 -4.58
N ARG A 494 24.12 -8.29 -4.25
CA ARG A 494 25.32 -9.11 -4.42
C ARG A 494 25.27 -10.37 -3.53
N ARG A 495 24.88 -10.21 -2.26
CA ARG A 495 24.79 -11.30 -1.30
C ARG A 495 23.77 -12.38 -1.69
N PHE A 496 22.64 -11.98 -2.29
CA PHE A 496 21.53 -12.87 -2.63
C PHE A 496 21.31 -13.02 -4.14
N MET A 497 22.31 -12.76 -4.97
CA MET A 497 22.19 -12.76 -6.44
C MET A 497 21.72 -14.11 -7.03
N SER A 498 22.04 -15.23 -6.37
CA SER A 498 21.59 -16.57 -6.78
C SER A 498 20.18 -16.92 -6.29
N GLU A 499 19.68 -16.22 -5.28
CA GLU A 499 18.39 -16.48 -4.64
C GLU A 499 17.30 -15.49 -5.07
N SER A 500 17.67 -14.30 -5.54
CA SER A 500 16.77 -13.21 -5.90
C SER A 500 16.86 -12.85 -7.37
N ALA A 501 15.71 -12.50 -7.97
CA ALA A 501 15.64 -11.94 -9.30
C ALA A 501 16.06 -10.45 -9.38
N SER A 502 16.23 -9.77 -8.23
CA SER A 502 16.48 -8.32 -8.16
C SER A 502 17.55 -7.85 -9.14
N PHE A 503 18.73 -8.48 -9.15
CA PHE A 503 19.83 -8.05 -10.02
C PHE A 503 19.42 -7.86 -11.49
N HIS A 504 18.79 -8.87 -12.10
CA HIS A 504 18.46 -8.83 -13.53
C HIS A 504 17.15 -8.10 -13.82
N THR A 505 16.38 -7.77 -12.79
CA THR A 505 15.22 -6.89 -12.92
C THR A 505 15.57 -5.42 -12.71
N ASP A 506 16.60 -5.10 -11.92
CA ASP A 506 16.91 -3.72 -11.52
C ASP A 506 17.29 -2.83 -12.71
N LEU A 507 18.21 -3.30 -13.56
CA LEU A 507 18.62 -2.55 -14.75
C LEU A 507 17.43 -2.34 -15.69
N VAL A 508 16.66 -3.40 -15.92
CA VAL A 508 15.46 -3.37 -16.76
C VAL A 508 14.46 -2.36 -16.23
N ARG A 509 14.14 -2.40 -14.93
CA ARG A 509 13.23 -1.46 -14.27
C ARG A 509 13.73 -0.02 -14.38
N CYS A 510 15.03 0.20 -14.17
CA CYS A 510 15.65 1.52 -14.30
C CYS A 510 15.51 2.08 -15.72
N LEU A 511 15.85 1.29 -16.74
CA LEU A 511 15.73 1.68 -18.15
C LEU A 511 14.26 1.85 -18.59
N ALA A 512 13.37 1.04 -18.05
CA ALA A 512 11.92 1.15 -18.24
C ALA A 512 11.28 2.24 -17.36
N GLN A 513 12.08 3.05 -16.65
CA GLN A 513 11.62 4.20 -15.86
C GLN A 513 10.60 3.82 -14.78
N ARG A 514 10.80 2.65 -14.18
CA ARG A 514 10.03 2.18 -13.03
C ARG A 514 10.67 2.69 -11.74
N TYR A 515 9.88 3.30 -10.88
CA TYR A 515 10.35 4.05 -9.70
C TYR A 515 10.23 3.24 -8.41
N THR A 516 10.76 2.02 -8.44
CA THR A 516 10.81 1.11 -7.29
C THR A 516 11.79 1.62 -6.23
N VAL A 517 11.46 1.44 -4.95
CA VAL A 517 12.30 1.84 -3.81
C VAL A 517 12.47 0.66 -2.83
N PRO A 518 13.41 0.72 -1.88
CA PRO A 518 13.50 -0.25 -0.79
C PRO A 518 12.28 -0.20 0.14
N ALA A 519 11.94 -1.34 0.74
CA ALA A 519 10.76 -1.46 1.61
C ALA A 519 10.72 -0.44 2.77
N PRO A 520 11.83 -0.12 3.48
CA PRO A 520 11.82 0.92 4.51
C PRO A 520 11.45 2.32 3.97
N ALA A 521 11.92 2.68 2.76
CA ALA A 521 11.57 3.95 2.13
C ALA A 521 10.09 3.99 1.72
N PHE A 522 9.56 2.88 1.20
CA PHE A 522 8.13 2.79 0.88
C PHE A 522 7.25 2.96 2.13
N ALA A 523 7.57 2.24 3.20
CA ALA A 523 6.82 2.29 4.46
C ALA A 523 6.89 3.67 5.13
N LEU A 524 8.07 4.31 5.13
CA LEU A 524 8.20 5.66 5.69
C LEU A 524 7.45 6.71 4.85
N ALA A 525 7.51 6.63 3.52
CA ALA A 525 6.75 7.54 2.66
C ALA A 525 5.23 7.40 2.87
N ALA A 526 4.73 6.17 3.04
CA ALA A 526 3.33 5.92 3.38
C ALA A 526 2.96 6.51 4.76
N ALA A 527 3.80 6.30 5.77
CA ALA A 527 3.55 6.81 7.12
C ALA A 527 3.59 8.35 7.20
N MET A 528 4.48 8.99 6.44
CA MET A 528 4.55 10.45 6.28
C MET A 528 3.30 11.00 5.57
N ALA A 529 2.65 10.20 4.74
CA ALA A 529 1.36 10.52 4.15
C ALA A 529 0.18 10.22 5.09
N GLY A 530 0.39 9.56 6.24
CA GLY A 530 -0.65 9.12 7.19
C GLY A 530 -1.33 7.80 6.80
N LEU A 531 -0.65 6.97 6.01
CA LEU A 531 -1.03 5.58 5.72
C LEU A 531 -0.13 4.64 6.50
N LEU A 532 -0.72 3.85 7.40
CA LEU A 532 0.00 2.87 8.23
C LEU A 532 -0.57 1.47 8.01
N PRO A 533 0.25 0.41 8.20
CA PRO A 533 -0.29 -0.95 8.21
C PRO A 533 -1.40 -1.08 9.24
N ALA A 534 -2.52 -1.70 8.88
CA ALA A 534 -3.60 -1.95 9.83
C ALA A 534 -3.14 -2.85 10.99
N ASP A 535 -2.31 -3.84 10.67
CA ASP A 535 -1.58 -4.65 11.64
C ASP A 535 -0.19 -4.98 11.09
N VAL A 536 0.84 -4.59 11.85
CA VAL A 536 2.24 -4.80 11.50
C VAL A 536 2.63 -6.29 11.48
N LYS A 537 1.96 -7.13 12.27
CA LYS A 537 2.21 -8.59 12.30
C LYS A 537 1.72 -9.26 11.02
N ASN A 538 0.67 -8.71 10.39
CA ASN A 538 0.11 -9.21 9.13
C ASN A 538 0.84 -8.76 7.88
N VAL A 539 1.78 -7.80 7.99
CA VAL A 539 2.66 -7.44 6.87
C VAL A 539 3.55 -8.62 6.47
N ARG A 540 3.62 -8.92 5.17
CA ARG A 540 4.40 -10.03 4.62
C ARG A 540 5.52 -9.53 3.70
N PRO A 541 6.78 -9.49 4.18
CA PRO A 541 7.94 -9.31 3.32
C PRO A 541 8.33 -10.64 2.66
N TYR A 542 8.82 -10.57 1.42
CA TYR A 542 9.34 -11.72 0.68
C TYR A 542 10.83 -11.58 0.37
N PRO A 543 11.63 -12.65 0.54
CA PRO A 543 11.24 -13.95 1.08
C PRO A 543 10.81 -13.87 2.55
N THR A 544 9.92 -14.78 2.92
CA THR A 544 9.28 -14.84 4.24
C THR A 544 10.28 -14.82 5.41
N GLN A 545 11.45 -15.42 5.22
CA GLN A 545 12.53 -15.49 6.21
C GLN A 545 13.14 -14.12 6.62
N GLY A 546 12.75 -13.01 6.00
CA GLY A 546 13.15 -11.66 6.44
C GLY A 546 14.63 -11.31 6.25
N ARG A 547 15.36 -12.07 5.41
CA ARG A 547 16.76 -11.79 5.05
C ARG A 547 16.92 -10.56 4.15
N TYR A 548 15.90 -10.30 3.34
CA TYR A 548 15.72 -9.13 2.49
C TYR A 548 14.24 -9.02 2.11
N CYS A 549 13.84 -7.88 1.53
CA CYS A 549 12.47 -7.66 1.05
C CYS A 549 12.53 -7.20 -0.40
N HIS A 550 12.16 -8.09 -1.33
CA HIS A 550 12.01 -7.78 -2.77
C HIS A 550 10.55 -7.73 -3.21
N THR A 551 9.63 -8.20 -2.36
CA THR A 551 8.19 -8.00 -2.51
C THR A 551 7.61 -7.75 -1.12
N LEU A 552 6.66 -6.83 -1.03
CA LEU A 552 5.97 -6.48 0.21
C LEU A 552 4.47 -6.60 -0.04
N SER A 553 3.80 -7.41 0.79
CA SER A 553 2.34 -7.39 0.89
C SER A 553 1.92 -6.77 2.21
N HIS A 554 1.07 -5.76 2.13
CA HIS A 554 0.58 -5.05 3.29
C HIS A 554 -0.77 -4.39 3.01
N PHE A 555 -1.52 -4.20 4.08
CA PHE A 555 -2.81 -3.52 4.04
C PHE A 555 -2.69 -2.20 4.80
N LEU A 556 -2.75 -1.10 4.06
CA LEU A 556 -2.59 0.26 4.54
C LEU A 556 -3.93 0.91 4.81
N VAL A 557 -4.00 1.65 5.90
CA VAL A 557 -5.18 2.36 6.36
C VAL A 557 -4.82 3.79 6.73
N ARG A 558 -5.75 4.69 6.44
CA ARG A 558 -5.63 6.09 6.83
C ARG A 558 -5.68 6.20 8.35
N ARG A 559 -4.70 6.90 8.94
CA ARG A 559 -4.70 7.28 10.35
C ARG A 559 -4.97 8.78 10.47
N PRO A 560 -5.56 9.25 11.60
CA PRO A 560 -5.79 10.68 11.84
C PRO A 560 -4.50 11.45 12.17
N PHE A 561 -3.34 10.80 12.11
CA PHE A 561 -2.02 11.35 12.37
C PHE A 561 -1.03 10.87 11.30
N LYS A 562 0.12 11.54 11.23
CA LYS A 562 1.25 11.17 10.36
C LYS A 562 2.43 10.80 11.23
N ILE A 563 3.22 9.81 10.78
CA ILE A 563 4.53 9.52 11.39
C ILE A 563 5.60 10.00 10.42
N ARG A 564 6.49 10.86 10.89
CA ARG A 564 7.64 11.36 10.12
C ARG A 564 8.91 11.26 10.95
N LEU A 565 10.05 11.53 10.30
CA LEU A 565 11.31 11.68 11.04
C LEU A 565 11.25 12.95 11.89
N ALA A 566 11.76 12.84 13.12
CA ALA A 566 11.91 13.97 14.02
C ALA A 566 13.09 14.85 13.59
N GLU A 567 12.91 16.16 13.66
CA GLU A 567 13.86 17.15 13.18
C GLU A 567 14.30 18.09 14.32
N PRO A 568 15.50 18.71 14.25
CA PRO A 568 15.94 19.68 15.25
C PRO A 568 14.97 20.86 15.45
N SER A 569 14.17 21.20 14.44
CA SER A 569 13.10 22.20 14.54
C SER A 569 11.96 21.79 15.47
N ASP A 570 11.77 20.49 15.74
CA ASP A 570 10.74 19.98 16.65
C ASP A 570 11.11 20.20 18.12
N LEU A 571 12.37 20.54 18.43
CA LEU A 571 12.92 20.59 19.79
C LEU A 571 12.02 21.34 20.81
N PRO A 572 11.42 22.50 20.51
CA PRO A 572 10.51 23.16 21.45
C PRO A 572 9.27 22.32 21.81
N SER A 573 8.73 21.56 20.86
CA SER A 573 7.60 20.65 21.10
C SER A 573 8.05 19.41 21.87
N LEU A 574 9.25 18.92 21.59
CA LEU A 574 9.83 17.77 22.30
C LEU A 574 10.11 18.07 23.78
N GLU A 575 10.54 19.28 24.13
CA GLU A 575 10.69 19.73 25.52
C GLU A 575 9.36 19.68 26.27
N ARG A 576 8.28 20.16 25.65
CA ARG A 576 6.93 20.07 26.25
C ARG A 576 6.48 18.63 26.42
N LEU A 577 6.77 17.75 25.46
CA LEU A 577 6.44 16.33 25.57
C LEU A 577 7.22 15.65 26.71
N GLU A 578 8.48 16.01 26.94
CA GLU A 578 9.25 15.52 28.10
C GLU A 578 8.64 15.98 29.44
N GLU A 579 8.19 17.23 29.51
CA GLU A 579 7.53 17.77 30.70
C GLU A 579 6.24 17.02 31.07
N VAL A 580 5.45 16.66 30.05
CA VAL A 580 4.18 15.94 30.22
C VAL A 580 4.39 14.45 30.46
N ALA A 581 5.34 13.82 29.77
CA ALA A 581 5.51 12.37 29.80
C ALA A 581 6.34 11.86 31.00
N TRP A 582 7.24 12.69 31.55
CA TRP A 582 8.22 12.25 32.55
C TRP A 582 8.27 13.13 33.79
N ALA A 583 8.51 12.51 34.95
CA ALA A 583 8.85 13.20 36.19
C ALA A 583 10.15 14.00 36.02
N GLU A 584 10.32 15.10 36.77
CA GLU A 584 11.42 16.06 36.59
C GLU A 584 12.81 15.43 36.58
N ASN A 585 13.08 14.48 37.50
CA ASN A 585 14.35 13.74 37.57
C ASN A 585 14.55 12.74 36.42
N LEU A 586 13.48 12.37 35.72
CA LEU A 586 13.49 11.44 34.59
C LEU A 586 13.38 12.16 33.23
N ARG A 587 13.54 13.48 33.16
CA ARG A 587 13.52 14.18 31.86
C ARG A 587 14.89 14.11 31.19
N ALA A 588 14.89 14.03 29.87
CA ALA A 588 16.10 14.29 29.11
C ALA A 588 16.29 15.82 28.96
N PRO A 589 17.48 16.38 29.22
CA PRO A 589 17.73 17.80 29.05
C PRO A 589 17.72 18.16 27.56
N ARG A 590 17.45 19.43 27.25
CA ARG A 590 17.44 19.99 25.88
C ARG A 590 18.63 19.53 25.03
N GLU A 591 19.83 19.61 25.59
CA GLU A 591 21.08 19.21 24.90
C GLU A 591 21.08 17.72 24.55
N GLY A 592 20.57 16.87 25.45
CA GLY A 592 20.41 15.44 25.22
C GLY A 592 19.39 15.14 24.12
N LEU A 593 18.26 15.84 24.10
CA LEU A 593 17.26 15.73 23.03
C LEU A 593 17.82 16.14 21.67
N LEU A 594 18.44 17.32 21.57
CA LEU A 594 19.06 17.80 20.34
C LEU A 594 20.10 16.81 19.83
N ARG A 595 20.93 16.28 20.74
CA ARG A 595 21.97 15.31 20.40
C ARG A 595 21.40 14.01 19.83
N ARG A 596 20.26 13.51 20.30
CA ARG A 596 19.58 12.35 19.71
C ARG A 596 19.24 12.61 18.24
N LEU A 597 18.67 13.78 17.95
CA LEU A 597 18.26 14.18 16.61
C LEU A 597 19.46 14.39 15.66
N GLU A 598 20.56 14.94 16.15
CA GLU A 598 21.76 15.20 15.34
C GLU A 598 22.61 13.96 15.08
N VAL A 599 22.75 13.07 16.09
CA VAL A 599 23.57 11.86 15.97
C VAL A 599 22.86 10.77 15.17
N SER A 600 21.53 10.68 15.28
CA SER A 600 20.73 9.61 14.66
C SER A 600 19.51 10.15 13.88
N PRO A 601 19.71 11.06 12.92
CA PRO A 601 18.60 11.78 12.27
C PRO A 601 17.64 10.86 11.50
N THR A 602 18.09 9.68 11.08
CA THR A 602 17.31 8.77 10.23
C THR A 602 16.46 7.76 11.01
N THR A 603 16.50 7.78 12.34
CA THR A 603 15.87 6.74 13.18
C THR A 603 14.91 7.28 14.24
N ASN A 604 14.86 8.60 14.48
CA ASN A 604 13.92 9.19 15.43
C ASN A 604 12.59 9.53 14.74
N PHE A 605 11.47 9.18 15.37
CA PHE A 605 10.13 9.36 14.78
C PHE A 605 9.29 10.33 15.60
N ALA A 606 8.64 11.28 14.93
CA ALA A 606 7.67 12.19 15.50
C ALA A 606 6.27 11.91 14.92
N VAL A 607 5.25 12.05 15.75
CA VAL A 607 3.85 11.97 15.33
C VAL A 607 3.27 13.38 15.24
N GLU A 608 2.69 13.67 14.09
CA GLU A 608 2.07 14.95 13.78
C GLU A 608 0.56 14.81 13.65
N VAL A 609 -0.17 15.67 14.37
CA VAL A 609 -1.62 15.84 14.27
C VAL A 609 -1.89 17.30 13.97
N ASN A 610 -2.58 17.60 12.86
CA ASN A 610 -2.90 18.96 12.44
C ASN A 610 -1.71 19.95 12.39
N GLY A 611 -0.50 19.45 12.09
CA GLY A 611 0.72 20.28 12.05
C GLY A 611 1.50 20.36 13.37
N GLU A 612 0.97 19.80 14.46
CA GLU A 612 1.60 19.82 15.78
C GLU A 612 2.20 18.47 16.14
N VAL A 613 3.39 18.49 16.74
CA VAL A 613 4.08 17.29 17.22
C VAL A 613 3.49 16.88 18.58
N VAL A 614 2.83 15.73 18.61
CA VAL A 614 2.09 15.24 19.79
C VAL A 614 2.73 14.00 20.44
N ALA A 615 3.67 13.35 19.75
CA ALA A 615 4.45 12.27 20.31
C ALA A 615 5.80 12.10 19.60
N VAL A 616 6.75 11.47 20.27
CA VAL A 616 8.08 11.15 19.74
C VAL A 616 8.53 9.78 20.24
N LEU A 617 9.21 9.03 19.37
CA LEU A 617 9.99 7.84 19.71
C LEU A 617 11.44 8.09 19.31
N TYR A 618 12.32 8.17 20.31
CA TYR A 618 13.75 8.25 20.09
C TYR A 618 14.34 6.86 19.88
N THR A 619 15.16 6.68 18.85
CA THR A 619 15.86 5.42 18.59
C THR A 619 17.24 5.66 18.01
N GLN A 620 18.12 4.66 18.13
CA GLN A 620 19.43 4.65 17.49
C GLN A 620 19.81 3.25 17.02
N ARG A 621 20.84 3.15 16.19
CA ARG A 621 21.44 1.85 15.82
C ARG A 621 22.68 1.54 16.66
N ILE A 622 22.84 0.29 17.09
CA ILE A 622 24.00 -0.27 17.83
C ILE A 622 24.42 -1.62 17.21
N ASN A 623 25.56 -2.19 17.61
CA ASN A 623 26.07 -3.44 17.01
C ASN A 623 25.42 -4.68 17.63
N SER A 624 25.22 -4.67 18.94
CA SER A 624 24.71 -5.80 19.73
C SER A 624 23.77 -5.30 20.82
N PRO A 625 22.73 -6.07 21.22
CA PRO A 625 21.91 -5.71 22.38
C PRO A 625 22.75 -5.60 23.67
N GLU A 626 23.88 -6.30 23.75
CA GLU A 626 24.80 -6.25 24.89
C GLU A 626 25.50 -4.89 25.05
N ASP A 627 25.59 -4.08 24.00
CA ASP A 627 26.26 -2.78 24.03
C ASP A 627 25.61 -1.84 25.05
N VAL A 628 24.32 -2.05 25.37
CA VAL A 628 23.55 -1.25 26.34
C VAL A 628 24.11 -1.32 27.76
N HIS A 629 24.83 -2.39 28.13
CA HIS A 629 25.44 -2.54 29.45
C HIS A 629 26.57 -1.53 29.72
N THR A 630 27.08 -0.89 28.66
CA THR A 630 28.12 0.14 28.76
C THR A 630 27.55 1.57 28.66
N GLN A 631 26.24 1.71 28.50
CA GLN A 631 25.57 2.97 28.23
C GLN A 631 24.89 3.53 29.48
N GLN A 632 24.71 4.86 29.49
CA GLN A 632 23.84 5.56 30.43
C GLN A 632 22.79 6.34 29.65
N PHE A 633 21.56 6.41 30.15
CA PHE A 633 20.40 6.99 29.45
C PHE A 633 20.66 8.39 28.88
N GLN A 634 21.27 9.29 29.67
CA GLN A 634 21.56 10.67 29.25
C GLN A 634 22.64 10.77 28.17
N ARG A 635 23.49 9.73 28.04
CA ARG A 635 24.62 9.66 27.10
C ARG A 635 24.45 8.57 26.03
N VAL A 636 23.25 8.01 25.91
CA VAL A 636 22.98 6.83 25.08
C VAL A 636 23.43 7.02 23.62
N SER A 637 23.35 8.25 23.09
CA SER A 637 23.80 8.63 21.75
C SER A 637 25.30 8.40 21.49
N ASP A 638 26.14 8.26 22.53
CA ASP A 638 27.56 7.89 22.38
C ASP A 638 27.74 6.50 21.76
N GLY A 639 26.76 5.62 21.94
CA GLY A 639 26.79 4.25 21.43
C GLY A 639 26.30 4.11 19.98
N HIS A 640 25.88 5.19 19.32
CA HIS A 640 25.32 5.09 17.97
C HIS A 640 26.33 4.61 16.94
N VAL A 641 25.93 3.61 16.15
CA VAL A 641 26.66 3.10 14.99
C VAL A 641 25.73 3.17 13.78
N PRO A 642 26.00 4.03 12.77
CA PRO A 642 25.09 4.25 11.63
C PRO A 642 24.69 2.99 10.87
N LYS A 643 25.58 1.99 10.79
CA LYS A 643 25.35 0.68 10.14
C LYS A 643 25.18 -0.47 11.16
N GLY A 644 24.88 -0.14 12.42
CA GLY A 644 24.64 -1.11 13.49
C GLY A 644 23.46 -2.01 13.18
N ARG A 645 23.51 -3.28 13.56
CA ARG A 645 22.50 -4.29 13.19
C ARG A 645 21.33 -4.36 14.18
N VAL A 646 21.38 -3.61 15.26
CA VAL A 646 20.33 -3.59 16.28
C VAL A 646 19.74 -2.20 16.37
N LEU A 647 18.42 -2.10 16.30
CA LEU A 647 17.70 -0.85 16.56
C LEU A 647 17.38 -0.77 18.05
N GLN A 648 17.95 0.21 18.75
CA GLN A 648 17.67 0.48 20.16
C GLN A 648 16.57 1.53 20.27
N LEU A 649 15.43 1.17 20.87
CA LEU A 649 14.40 2.11 21.29
C LEU A 649 14.87 2.75 22.60
N ILE A 650 14.93 4.09 22.63
CA ILE A 650 15.49 4.87 23.75
C ILE A 650 14.38 5.34 24.68
N ALA A 651 13.39 6.06 24.15
CA ALA A 651 12.29 6.61 24.93
C ALA A 651 11.10 6.96 24.03
N ILE A 652 9.89 6.82 24.57
CA ILE A 652 8.65 7.31 23.98
C ILE A 652 8.12 8.43 24.88
N ALA A 653 7.78 9.57 24.30
CA ALA A 653 7.06 10.63 24.98
C ALA A 653 5.84 11.00 24.14
N ALA A 654 4.65 11.01 24.75
CA ALA A 654 3.39 11.30 24.08
C ALA A 654 2.53 12.19 24.96
N HIS A 655 1.77 13.10 24.34
CA HIS A 655 0.80 13.92 25.05
C HIS A 655 -0.35 13.05 25.58
N SER A 656 -0.85 13.34 26.79
CA SER A 656 -1.90 12.58 27.48
C SER A 656 -3.19 12.44 26.67
N ASP A 657 -3.53 13.49 25.92
CA ASP A 657 -4.78 13.60 25.16
C ASP A 657 -4.82 12.69 23.92
N HIS A 658 -3.72 12.02 23.61
CA HIS A 658 -3.57 11.16 22.44
C HIS A 658 -3.18 9.73 22.85
N GLY A 659 -4.05 9.09 23.64
CA GLY A 659 -3.92 7.69 24.05
C GLY A 659 -3.66 6.74 22.87
N GLY A 660 -2.82 5.72 23.08
CA GLY A 660 -2.50 4.71 22.08
C GLY A 660 -1.42 5.10 21.05
N ILE A 661 -1.07 6.39 20.89
CA ILE A 661 -0.03 6.81 19.91
C ILE A 661 1.34 6.20 20.23
N GLY A 662 1.68 6.03 21.52
CA GLY A 662 2.92 5.35 21.91
C GLY A 662 3.00 3.90 21.39
N SER A 663 1.87 3.19 21.37
CA SER A 663 1.78 1.85 20.79
C SER A 663 1.99 1.88 19.28
N GLU A 664 1.37 2.83 18.57
CA GLU A 664 1.52 3.01 17.12
C GLU A 664 2.98 3.32 16.73
N LEU A 665 3.66 4.21 17.46
CA LEU A 665 5.08 4.50 17.26
C LEU A 665 5.97 3.25 17.42
N ARG A 666 5.76 2.49 18.50
CA ARG A 666 6.48 1.22 18.71
C ARG A 666 6.19 0.24 17.57
N CYS A 667 4.93 0.07 17.20
CA CYS A 667 4.54 -0.83 16.11
C CYS A 667 5.21 -0.44 14.79
N PHE A 668 5.25 0.86 14.48
CA PHE A 668 5.90 1.36 13.28
C PHE A 668 7.43 1.17 13.28
N ALA A 669 8.10 1.39 14.41
CA ALA A 669 9.53 1.10 14.51
C ALA A 669 9.84 -0.39 14.32
N LEU A 670 9.03 -1.27 14.90
CA LEU A 670 9.14 -2.72 14.71
C LEU A 670 8.81 -3.13 13.27
N HIS A 671 7.87 -2.44 12.61
CA HIS A 671 7.56 -2.62 11.20
C HIS A 671 8.78 -2.36 10.31
N LEU A 672 9.43 -1.20 10.48
CA LEU A 672 10.63 -0.84 9.73
C LEU A 672 11.77 -1.84 9.97
N ALA A 673 12.02 -2.20 11.24
CA ALA A 673 13.03 -3.20 11.58
C ALA A 673 12.76 -4.58 10.97
N ARG A 674 11.49 -4.96 10.80
CA ARG A 674 11.10 -6.23 10.17
C ARG A 674 11.45 -6.29 8.69
N ILE A 675 11.27 -5.18 7.98
CA ILE A 675 11.42 -5.11 6.51
C ILE A 675 12.80 -4.61 6.07
N ASP A 676 13.61 -4.10 7.00
CA ASP A 676 14.99 -3.68 6.75
C ASP A 676 15.97 -4.88 6.86
N PRO A 677 16.67 -5.26 5.77
CA PRO A 677 17.66 -6.34 5.81
C PRO A 677 18.86 -6.03 6.70
N SER A 678 19.14 -4.76 6.98
CA SER A 678 20.30 -4.32 7.76
C SER A 678 20.07 -4.36 9.28
N ILE A 679 18.85 -4.67 9.73
CA ILE A 679 18.48 -4.75 11.15
C ILE A 679 18.14 -6.21 11.49
N ASP A 680 18.86 -6.81 12.44
CA ASP A 680 18.68 -8.20 12.88
C ASP A 680 17.69 -8.31 14.05
N SER A 681 17.71 -7.34 14.97
CA SER A 681 16.80 -7.30 16.13
C SER A 681 16.57 -5.88 16.63
N VAL A 682 15.60 -5.74 17.53
CA VAL A 682 15.28 -4.47 18.19
C VAL A 682 15.43 -4.67 19.69
N CYS A 683 16.05 -3.73 20.40
CA CYS A 683 16.16 -3.80 21.87
C CYS A 683 15.69 -2.49 22.50
N ALA A 684 15.42 -2.52 23.80
CA ALA A 684 15.21 -1.32 24.60
C ALA A 684 15.69 -1.58 26.02
N VAL A 685 16.13 -0.54 26.72
CA VAL A 685 16.31 -0.60 28.17
C VAL A 685 15.15 0.17 28.77
N THR A 686 14.20 -0.56 29.33
CA THR A 686 12.98 -0.02 29.93
C THR A 686 13.11 0.09 31.45
N LEU A 687 12.09 0.58 32.13
CA LEU A 687 12.03 0.71 33.59
C LEU A 687 10.77 0.04 34.15
N CYS A 688 10.77 -0.25 35.44
CA CYS A 688 9.59 -0.74 36.13
C CYS A 688 8.80 0.45 36.68
N ARG A 689 7.46 0.40 36.58
CA ARG A 689 6.60 1.45 37.11
C ARG A 689 6.39 1.32 38.61
N ASN A 690 6.20 0.09 39.10
CA ASN A 690 5.72 -0.16 40.47
C ASN A 690 6.76 -0.90 41.34
N TYR A 691 8.04 -0.92 40.96
CA TYR A 691 9.07 -1.58 41.76
C TYR A 691 9.20 -0.92 43.15
N ALA A 692 9.33 0.42 43.18
CA ALA A 692 9.25 1.21 44.40
C ALA A 692 7.84 1.09 45.02
N GLY A 693 7.75 0.36 46.13
CA GLY A 693 6.48 0.07 46.81
C GLY A 693 5.95 -1.35 46.61
N SER A 694 6.58 -2.18 45.77
CA SER A 694 6.17 -3.58 45.55
C SER A 694 6.45 -4.52 46.74
N GLY A 695 7.31 -4.11 47.67
CA GLY A 695 7.81 -4.96 48.76
C GLY A 695 8.80 -6.05 48.34
N SER A 696 9.23 -6.09 47.08
CA SER A 696 10.29 -6.99 46.61
C SER A 696 11.66 -6.54 47.13
N ARG A 697 12.57 -7.50 47.42
CA ARG A 697 13.89 -7.18 48.00
C ARG A 697 14.92 -6.73 46.97
N THR A 698 14.77 -7.19 45.73
CA THR A 698 15.64 -6.85 44.61
C THR A 698 14.83 -6.65 43.34
N MET A 699 15.36 -5.87 42.41
CA MET A 699 14.79 -5.70 41.07
C MET A 699 14.62 -7.05 40.35
N GLN A 700 15.57 -7.97 40.51
CA GLN A 700 15.49 -9.30 39.92
C GLN A 700 14.28 -10.08 40.44
N GLU A 701 14.05 -10.07 41.76
CA GLU A 701 12.89 -10.72 42.36
C GLU A 701 11.57 -10.14 41.82
N TYR A 702 11.51 -8.82 41.63
CA TYR A 702 10.33 -8.15 41.09
C TYR A 702 10.05 -8.54 39.62
N VAL A 703 11.09 -8.52 38.78
CA VAL A 703 10.99 -8.93 37.37
C VAL A 703 10.63 -10.42 37.26
N ASP A 704 11.20 -11.28 38.09
CA ASP A 704 10.87 -12.71 38.12
C ASP A 704 9.40 -12.94 38.51
N LYS A 705 8.89 -12.19 39.50
CA LYS A 705 7.46 -12.19 39.86
C LYS A 705 6.60 -11.70 38.70
N HIS A 706 7.06 -10.71 37.94
CA HIS A 706 6.35 -10.24 36.76
C HIS A 706 6.27 -11.32 35.68
N VAL A 707 7.39 -11.96 35.35
CA VAL A 707 7.45 -13.07 34.37
C VAL A 707 6.60 -14.26 34.82
N ALA A 708 6.55 -14.54 36.12
CA ALA A 708 5.69 -15.58 36.69
C ALA A 708 4.19 -15.20 36.72
N GLY A 709 3.82 -13.97 36.34
CA GLY A 709 2.45 -13.47 36.38
C GLY A 709 1.92 -13.16 37.79
N VAL A 710 2.80 -13.07 38.78
CA VAL A 710 2.47 -12.75 40.18
C VAL A 710 2.30 -11.24 40.36
N VAL A 711 3.08 -10.45 39.61
CA VAL A 711 2.99 -8.98 39.56
C VAL A 711 2.80 -8.55 38.11
N ASP A 712 2.08 -7.46 37.88
CA ASP A 712 1.89 -6.92 36.54
C ASP A 712 2.43 -5.50 36.47
N ASP A 713 3.68 -5.39 36.03
CA ASP A 713 4.27 -4.10 35.77
C ASP A 713 3.79 -3.60 34.41
N ARG A 714 3.02 -2.51 34.41
CA ARG A 714 2.41 -2.00 33.17
C ARG A 714 3.41 -1.65 32.08
N ILE A 715 4.61 -1.16 32.43
CA ILE A 715 5.63 -0.81 31.43
C ILE A 715 6.26 -2.07 30.83
N LEU A 716 6.53 -3.09 31.67
CA LEU A 716 7.00 -4.38 31.15
C LEU A 716 5.93 -5.06 30.28
N THR A 717 4.67 -5.06 30.73
CA THR A 717 3.53 -5.64 29.98
C THR A 717 3.25 -4.91 28.67
N PHE A 718 3.45 -3.59 28.60
CA PHE A 718 3.41 -2.83 27.35
C PHE A 718 4.31 -3.48 26.31
N HIS A 719 5.54 -3.85 26.69
CA HIS A 719 6.51 -4.46 25.78
C HIS A 719 6.31 -5.97 25.57
N THR A 720 6.19 -6.75 26.65
CA THR A 720 6.09 -8.21 26.58
C THR A 720 4.78 -8.67 25.93
N GLY A 721 3.68 -7.93 26.15
CA GLY A 721 2.39 -8.15 25.48
C GLY A 721 2.46 -7.99 23.96
N TYR A 722 3.49 -7.33 23.44
CA TYR A 722 3.74 -7.17 22.01
C TYR A 722 4.92 -8.02 21.50
N GLY A 723 5.34 -9.03 22.27
CA GLY A 723 6.36 -10.00 21.86
C GLY A 723 7.79 -9.62 22.17
N ALA A 724 8.01 -8.70 23.13
CA ALA A 724 9.35 -8.50 23.70
C ALA A 724 9.69 -9.63 24.67
N GLU A 725 10.94 -10.10 24.62
CA GLU A 725 11.53 -10.97 25.63
C GLU A 725 12.32 -10.11 26.63
N ILE A 726 12.18 -10.41 27.93
CA ILE A 726 13.04 -9.83 28.97
C ILE A 726 14.37 -10.60 28.96
N ILE A 727 15.49 -9.88 28.82
CA ILE A 727 16.82 -10.48 28.64
C ILE A 727 17.65 -10.41 29.92
N SER A 728 17.82 -9.21 30.48
CA SER A 728 18.70 -8.99 31.63
C SER A 728 18.38 -7.66 32.33
N LEU A 729 18.91 -7.48 33.54
CA LEU A 729 18.96 -6.18 34.21
C LEU A 729 20.19 -5.39 33.77
N VAL A 730 20.08 -4.07 33.74
CA VAL A 730 21.15 -3.13 33.36
C VAL A 730 21.40 -2.15 34.52
N PRO A 731 22.21 -2.53 35.52
CA PRO A 731 22.50 -1.67 36.67
C PRO A 731 23.26 -0.40 36.25
N GLY A 732 22.88 0.74 36.84
CA GLY A 732 23.53 2.03 36.59
C GLY A 732 23.16 2.68 35.24
N TYR A 733 22.18 2.13 34.51
CA TYR A 733 21.73 2.67 33.23
C TYR A 733 21.14 4.09 33.38
N ARG A 734 20.40 4.34 34.47
CA ARG A 734 19.73 5.62 34.71
C ARG A 734 19.97 6.08 36.15
N PRO A 735 21.11 6.71 36.46
CA PRO A 735 21.47 7.14 37.82
C PRO A 735 20.42 8.02 38.52
N GLU A 736 19.60 8.74 37.75
CA GLU A 736 18.57 9.66 38.26
C GLU A 736 17.27 8.93 38.68
N ASP A 737 17.12 7.66 38.31
CA ASP A 737 15.96 6.82 38.64
C ASP A 737 16.20 6.09 39.97
N THR A 738 15.96 6.81 41.07
CA THR A 738 16.10 6.26 42.42
C THR A 738 15.05 5.20 42.73
N ASP A 739 13.87 5.30 42.13
CA ASP A 739 12.76 4.36 42.37
C ASP A 739 13.11 2.97 41.86
N ASN A 740 13.87 2.87 40.78
CA ASN A 740 14.38 1.61 40.22
C ASN A 740 15.83 1.28 40.59
N GLU A 741 16.39 1.91 41.63
CA GLU A 741 17.79 1.71 42.07
C GLU A 741 18.80 1.88 40.90
N ALA A 742 18.56 2.87 40.04
CA ALA A 742 19.30 3.14 38.81
C ALA A 742 19.40 1.96 37.82
N THR A 743 18.54 0.95 37.96
CA THR A 743 18.59 -0.30 37.20
C THR A 743 17.50 -0.32 36.13
N GLY A 744 17.92 -0.44 34.87
CA GLY A 744 17.02 -0.68 33.75
C GLY A 744 16.77 -2.17 33.51
N VAL A 745 15.78 -2.47 32.67
CA VAL A 745 15.45 -3.83 32.22
C VAL A 745 15.65 -3.91 30.71
N LEU A 746 16.62 -4.72 30.26
CA LEU A 746 16.85 -4.96 28.85
C LEU A 746 15.78 -5.90 28.30
N ILE A 747 15.10 -5.44 27.25
CA ILE A 747 14.14 -6.21 26.48
C ILE A 747 14.59 -6.31 25.02
N GLN A 748 14.18 -7.38 24.35
CA GLN A 748 14.48 -7.60 22.93
C GLN A 748 13.23 -8.05 22.16
N TYR A 749 13.00 -7.45 20.99
CA TYR A 749 12.06 -7.93 19.99
C TYR A 749 12.81 -8.60 18.85
N ARG A 750 12.23 -9.68 18.33
CA ARG A 750 12.65 -10.32 17.08
C ARG A 750 11.51 -10.27 16.06
N PRO A 751 11.25 -9.10 15.44
CA PRO A 751 10.09 -8.93 14.57
C PRO A 751 10.16 -9.78 13.29
N LYS A 752 11.34 -10.26 12.92
CA LYS A 752 11.55 -11.22 11.83
C LYS A 752 10.99 -12.61 12.15
N ASP A 753 10.81 -12.94 13.43
CA ASP A 753 10.31 -14.25 13.89
C ASP A 753 8.78 -14.31 14.01
N TRP A 754 8.06 -13.20 13.82
CA TRP A 754 6.59 -13.12 13.98
C TRP A 754 5.76 -13.87 12.93
N MET A 755 6.38 -14.76 12.16
CA MET A 755 5.68 -15.53 11.15
C MET A 755 4.89 -16.69 11.76
N PRO A 756 3.67 -16.96 11.28
CA PRO A 756 3.04 -18.25 11.52
C PRO A 756 3.96 -19.34 10.98
N LYS A 757 4.30 -20.33 11.81
CA LYS A 757 4.94 -21.56 11.32
C LYS A 757 4.03 -22.12 10.23
N GLN A 758 4.50 -22.17 8.98
CA GLN A 758 3.75 -22.80 7.90
C GLN A 758 3.46 -24.24 8.30
N VAL A 759 2.18 -24.58 8.47
CA VAL A 759 1.74 -25.97 8.40
C VAL A 759 1.84 -26.33 6.92
N LEU A 760 2.99 -26.85 6.51
CA LEU A 760 3.10 -27.50 5.21
C LEU A 760 2.07 -28.64 5.19
N PRO A 761 1.25 -28.78 4.13
CA PRO A 761 0.50 -30.02 3.92
C PRO A 761 1.49 -31.17 3.92
N ALA A 762 1.22 -32.22 4.70
CA ALA A 762 1.98 -33.46 4.63
C ALA A 762 1.85 -34.04 3.22
N GLY A 763 2.79 -33.69 2.34
CA GLY A 763 2.94 -34.26 1.01
C GLY A 763 3.92 -35.41 1.07
N ASP A 764 3.43 -36.61 0.77
CA ASP A 764 4.20 -37.84 0.66
C ASP A 764 5.29 -37.73 -0.44
N GLY A 765 6.56 -37.95 -0.08
CA GLY A 765 7.66 -38.12 -1.02
C GLY A 765 9.05 -38.24 -0.34
N PRO A 766 9.93 -39.17 -0.75
CA PRO A 766 10.89 -39.80 0.15
C PRO A 766 12.26 -39.11 0.16
N HIS A 767 12.75 -38.73 1.34
CA HIS A 767 14.18 -38.53 1.55
C HIS A 767 14.64 -39.19 2.85
N GLN A 768 15.39 -40.27 2.67
CA GLN A 768 16.11 -41.01 3.69
C GLN A 768 17.28 -40.18 4.24
N ASP A 769 17.32 -40.13 5.56
CA ASP A 769 18.46 -40.26 6.46
C ASP A 769 19.73 -39.41 6.25
N ARG A 770 19.87 -38.43 7.13
CA ARG A 770 21.11 -38.27 7.91
C ARG A 770 20.78 -37.97 9.36
N ALA A 771 20.93 -38.99 10.19
CA ALA A 771 20.69 -38.99 11.62
C ALA A 771 21.68 -38.09 12.39
N LEU A 772 21.14 -37.31 13.34
CA LEU A 772 21.86 -36.80 14.51
C LEU A 772 21.33 -37.54 15.76
N PRO A 773 22.18 -37.78 16.78
CA PRO A 773 21.94 -38.84 17.76
C PRO A 773 20.90 -38.47 18.81
N ALA A 774 19.95 -39.37 19.01
CA ALA A 774 19.09 -39.39 20.18
C ALA A 774 19.90 -39.55 21.47
N ARG A 775 19.68 -38.67 22.45
CA ARG A 775 19.66 -39.00 23.89
C ARG A 775 19.21 -37.81 24.74
N LEU A 776 18.14 -38.09 25.49
CA LEU A 776 17.57 -37.42 26.68
C LEU A 776 16.11 -36.97 26.47
N ALA A 777 15.28 -37.93 26.07
CA ALA A 777 13.86 -37.92 26.37
C ALA A 777 13.63 -38.97 27.45
N ASP A 778 13.58 -38.54 28.71
CA ASP A 778 12.94 -39.27 29.79
C ASP A 778 12.48 -38.26 30.85
N LYS A 779 11.19 -38.38 31.21
CA LYS A 779 10.43 -37.62 32.22
C LYS A 779 9.86 -36.25 31.79
N ALA A 780 8.78 -36.29 31.03
CA ALA A 780 7.66 -35.38 31.23
C ALA A 780 6.43 -36.23 31.55
N GLU A 781 6.06 -36.27 32.83
CA GLU A 781 4.79 -36.83 33.28
C GLU A 781 3.65 -36.04 32.62
N LYS A 782 2.66 -36.77 32.08
CA LYS A 782 1.42 -36.18 31.56
C LYS A 782 0.71 -35.44 32.69
N PRO A 783 0.38 -34.14 32.56
CA PRO A 783 -0.57 -33.52 33.46
C PRO A 783 -1.92 -34.20 33.22
N ALA A 784 -2.53 -34.67 34.31
CA ALA A 784 -3.90 -35.15 34.32
C ALA A 784 -4.83 -34.04 33.79
N GLN A 785 -5.77 -34.41 32.93
CA GLN A 785 -6.89 -33.55 32.56
C GLN A 785 -7.76 -33.36 33.80
N GLU A 786 -7.54 -32.27 34.54
CA GLU A 786 -8.58 -31.69 35.39
C GLU A 786 -9.52 -30.91 34.46
N GLU A 787 -10.75 -31.41 34.33
CA GLU A 787 -11.86 -30.62 33.79
C GLU A 787 -12.05 -29.39 34.69
N ALA A 788 -11.54 -28.24 34.24
CA ALA A 788 -11.71 -26.98 34.92
C ALA A 788 -13.21 -26.63 34.96
N ARG A 789 -13.79 -26.75 36.15
CA ARG A 789 -15.17 -26.36 36.45
C ARG A 789 -15.34 -24.87 36.12
N VAL A 790 -16.22 -24.54 35.17
CA VAL A 790 -16.51 -23.13 34.80
C VAL A 790 -16.89 -22.37 36.08
N PRO A 791 -16.24 -21.23 36.41
CA PRO A 791 -16.57 -20.45 37.59
C PRO A 791 -18.05 -20.05 37.54
N GLN A 792 -18.78 -20.14 38.65
CA GLN A 792 -20.18 -19.69 38.76
C GLN A 792 -20.29 -18.25 39.30
N THR A 793 -19.15 -17.59 39.50
CA THR A 793 -19.08 -16.20 39.94
C THR A 793 -19.53 -15.26 38.81
N PRO A 794 -20.38 -14.26 39.10
CA PRO A 794 -20.77 -13.23 38.13
C PRO A 794 -19.55 -12.56 37.51
N THR A 795 -19.60 -12.31 36.20
CA THR A 795 -18.51 -11.67 35.45
C THR A 795 -18.19 -10.29 36.03
N ALA A 796 -19.20 -9.56 36.50
CA ALA A 796 -19.04 -8.22 37.08
C ALA A 796 -18.12 -8.22 38.31
N ASP A 797 -18.18 -9.25 39.16
CA ASP A 797 -17.33 -9.35 40.36
C ASP A 797 -15.88 -9.64 40.00
N ILE A 798 -15.66 -10.56 39.05
CA ILE A 798 -14.33 -10.91 38.54
C ILE A 798 -13.71 -9.69 37.84
N LEU A 799 -14.49 -9.00 37.02
CA LEU A 799 -14.06 -7.80 36.30
C LEU A 799 -13.74 -6.65 37.25
N SER A 800 -14.55 -6.45 38.29
CA SER A 800 -14.29 -5.46 39.35
C SER A 800 -13.03 -5.76 40.14
N GLU A 801 -12.74 -7.04 40.40
CA GLU A 801 -11.50 -7.46 41.05
C GLU A 801 -10.28 -7.23 40.15
N ILE A 802 -10.36 -7.61 38.86
CA ILE A 802 -9.29 -7.35 37.89
C ILE A 802 -9.02 -5.85 37.74
N MET A 803 -10.07 -5.02 37.66
CA MET A 803 -9.94 -3.57 37.56
C MET A 803 -9.32 -2.97 38.83
N ARG A 804 -9.73 -3.45 40.02
CA ARG A 804 -9.13 -3.05 41.29
C ARG A 804 -7.65 -3.43 41.38
N ASP A 805 -7.27 -4.61 40.92
CA ASP A 805 -5.86 -5.04 40.87
C ASP A 805 -5.01 -4.18 39.93
N LEU A 806 -5.65 -3.60 38.91
CA LEU A 806 -5.03 -2.63 38.00
C LEU A 806 -5.03 -1.20 38.57
N GLY A 807 -5.61 -0.96 39.76
CA GLY A 807 -5.66 0.35 40.40
C GLY A 807 -6.88 1.19 40.03
N TYR A 808 -7.93 0.59 39.48
CA TYR A 808 -9.20 1.25 39.13
C TYR A 808 -10.31 0.79 40.07
N GLU A 809 -10.97 1.74 40.76
CA GLU A 809 -12.15 1.43 41.56
C GLU A 809 -13.41 1.47 40.68
N VAL A 810 -14.11 0.34 40.61
CA VAL A 810 -15.41 0.26 39.94
C VAL A 810 -16.48 0.83 40.87
N ASP A 811 -17.18 1.85 40.38
CA ASP A 811 -18.38 2.37 41.03
C ASP A 811 -19.51 1.34 40.92
N LYS A 812 -19.80 0.67 42.02
CA LYS A 812 -20.84 -0.37 42.08
C LYS A 812 -22.25 0.17 41.93
N ASP A 813 -22.44 1.48 42.13
CA ASP A 813 -23.73 2.15 41.96
C ASP A 813 -23.92 2.65 40.51
N ASN A 814 -22.88 2.58 39.67
CA ASN A 814 -22.92 2.99 38.25
C ASN A 814 -22.07 2.08 37.33
N LEU A 815 -22.48 0.82 37.17
CA LEU A 815 -21.80 -0.16 36.30
C LEU A 815 -21.97 0.10 34.79
N ALA A 816 -22.86 1.03 34.42
CA ALA A 816 -23.06 1.47 33.03
C ALA A 816 -22.00 2.48 32.56
N ALA A 817 -21.17 2.98 33.47
CA ALA A 817 -20.06 3.86 33.13
C ALA A 817 -19.09 3.12 32.19
N GLY A 818 -18.76 3.77 31.06
CA GLY A 818 -17.87 3.17 30.08
C GLY A 818 -16.46 2.97 30.61
N PHE A 819 -15.73 1.97 30.12
CA PHE A 819 -14.40 1.62 30.64
C PHE A 819 -13.43 2.82 30.63
N PHE A 820 -13.45 3.63 29.58
CA PHE A 820 -12.60 4.83 29.47
C PHE A 820 -12.90 5.91 30.53
N SER A 821 -14.13 5.96 31.07
CA SER A 821 -14.50 6.90 32.14
C SER A 821 -13.80 6.60 33.47
N TYR A 822 -13.33 5.36 33.65
CA TYR A 822 -12.46 4.99 34.77
C TYR A 822 -10.99 5.36 34.51
N GLY A 823 -10.66 6.00 33.38
CA GLY A 823 -9.28 6.29 32.99
C GLY A 823 -8.52 5.08 32.45
N LEU A 824 -9.23 4.06 31.94
CA LEU A 824 -8.66 2.93 31.23
C LEU A 824 -8.28 3.34 29.80
N ASP A 825 -7.12 2.91 29.32
CA ASP A 825 -6.73 3.03 27.91
C ASP A 825 -6.88 1.71 27.12
N SER A 826 -6.62 1.73 25.82
CA SER A 826 -6.73 0.53 24.96
C SER A 826 -5.77 -0.60 25.35
N PHE A 827 -4.67 -0.29 26.06
CA PHE A 827 -3.77 -1.28 26.60
C PHE A 827 -4.35 -1.91 27.86
N ASP A 828 -4.89 -1.11 28.78
CA ASP A 828 -5.56 -1.58 29.98
C ASP A 828 -6.74 -2.50 29.62
N LEU A 829 -7.52 -2.16 28.59
CA LEU A 829 -8.57 -3.02 28.05
C LEU A 829 -8.04 -4.38 27.57
N GLY A 830 -6.88 -4.40 26.89
CA GLY A 830 -6.23 -5.65 26.47
C GLY A 830 -5.73 -6.50 27.64
N VAL A 831 -5.26 -5.87 28.72
CA VAL A 831 -4.85 -6.57 29.96
C VAL A 831 -6.07 -7.14 30.68
N ILE A 832 -7.14 -6.36 30.82
CA ILE A 832 -8.40 -6.80 31.42
C ILE A 832 -8.97 -7.95 30.60
N GLN A 833 -9.03 -7.85 29.28
CA GLN A 833 -9.53 -8.90 28.39
C GLN A 833 -8.75 -10.20 28.57
N ASN A 834 -7.42 -10.16 28.60
CA ASN A 834 -6.59 -11.36 28.76
C ASN A 834 -6.76 -12.00 30.14
N ARG A 835 -6.81 -11.18 31.21
CA ARG A 835 -7.04 -11.67 32.57
C ARG A 835 -8.45 -12.24 32.72
N LEU A 836 -9.44 -11.57 32.17
CA LEU A 836 -10.83 -12.02 32.17
C LEU A 836 -10.96 -13.33 31.41
N GLY A 837 -10.38 -13.45 30.22
CA GLY A 837 -10.35 -14.71 29.46
C GLY A 837 -9.71 -15.86 30.23
N ARG A 838 -8.59 -15.62 30.93
CA ARG A 838 -7.96 -16.63 31.79
C ARG A 838 -8.82 -17.01 32.98
N SER A 839 -9.39 -16.03 33.70
CA SER A 839 -10.25 -16.26 34.86
C SER A 839 -11.52 -17.02 34.48
N LEU A 840 -12.04 -16.80 33.27
CA LEU A 840 -13.24 -17.45 32.76
C LEU A 840 -12.97 -18.77 32.01
N GLY A 841 -11.71 -19.08 31.70
CA GLY A 841 -11.34 -20.23 30.87
C GLY A 841 -11.79 -20.08 29.41
N MET A 842 -11.97 -18.85 28.91
CA MET A 842 -12.48 -18.53 27.58
C MET A 842 -11.43 -17.74 26.77
N GLN A 843 -11.40 -17.95 25.45
CA GLN A 843 -10.72 -17.03 24.56
C GLN A 843 -11.67 -15.90 24.19
N LEU A 844 -11.34 -14.67 24.59
CA LEU A 844 -12.13 -13.48 24.30
C LEU A 844 -11.55 -12.75 23.08
N PRO A 845 -12.36 -12.26 22.12
CA PRO A 845 -11.90 -11.45 20.99
C PRO A 845 -11.34 -10.08 21.41
N ALA A 846 -10.35 -9.57 20.68
CA ALA A 846 -9.67 -8.29 20.99
C ALA A 846 -10.57 -7.04 20.85
N THR A 847 -11.68 -7.14 20.10
CA THR A 847 -12.64 -6.04 19.93
C THR A 847 -13.77 -6.06 20.96
N LEU A 848 -13.87 -7.12 21.77
CA LEU A 848 -15.04 -7.38 22.60
C LEU A 848 -15.37 -6.22 23.55
N MET A 849 -14.36 -5.57 24.12
CA MET A 849 -14.53 -4.43 25.03
C MET A 849 -14.78 -3.08 24.31
N LEU A 850 -14.59 -3.02 22.99
CA LEU A 850 -15.06 -1.91 22.16
C LEU A 850 -16.52 -2.10 21.78
N ASP A 851 -16.92 -3.35 21.53
CA ASP A 851 -18.28 -3.74 21.18
C ASP A 851 -19.22 -3.69 22.41
N LEU A 852 -18.67 -3.91 23.61
CA LEU A 852 -19.35 -3.89 24.90
C LEU A 852 -18.62 -2.93 25.86
N PRO A 853 -18.89 -1.62 25.80
CA PRO A 853 -18.00 -0.60 26.34
C PRO A 853 -18.13 -0.33 27.84
N SER A 854 -18.94 -1.09 28.59
CA SER A 854 -19.15 -0.91 30.04
C SER A 854 -19.01 -2.22 30.82
N VAL A 855 -18.77 -2.11 32.14
CA VAL A 855 -18.72 -3.25 33.07
C VAL A 855 -20.02 -4.04 33.02
N GLN A 856 -21.16 -3.34 32.92
CA GLN A 856 -22.48 -3.94 32.81
C GLN A 856 -22.66 -4.72 31.49
N ASP A 857 -22.45 -4.09 30.34
CA ASP A 857 -22.71 -4.70 29.02
C ASP A 857 -21.83 -5.95 28.80
N LEU A 858 -20.56 -5.87 29.19
CA LEU A 858 -19.62 -6.98 29.07
C LEU A 858 -19.98 -8.15 30.00
N SER A 859 -20.39 -7.84 31.23
CA SER A 859 -20.73 -8.87 32.22
C SER A 859 -22.02 -9.59 31.88
N GLU A 860 -23.06 -8.86 31.47
CA GLU A 860 -24.33 -9.44 31.03
C GLU A 860 -24.16 -10.37 29.81
N HIS A 861 -23.32 -9.95 28.85
CA HIS A 861 -23.02 -10.77 27.67
C HIS A 861 -22.29 -12.06 28.04
N LEU A 862 -21.21 -11.97 28.83
CA LEU A 862 -20.38 -13.13 29.18
C LEU A 862 -21.07 -14.07 30.18
N ASP A 863 -21.86 -13.54 31.13
CA ASP A 863 -22.65 -14.38 32.03
C ASP A 863 -23.75 -15.13 31.29
N LYS A 864 -24.37 -14.51 30.27
CA LYS A 864 -25.32 -15.18 29.37
C LYS A 864 -24.66 -16.28 28.54
N GLU A 865 -23.46 -16.05 28.00
CA GLU A 865 -22.72 -17.09 27.27
C GLU A 865 -22.27 -18.25 28.17
N ARG A 866 -21.97 -17.97 29.44
CA ARG A 866 -21.55 -18.97 30.45
C ARG A 866 -22.71 -19.68 31.15
N GLY A 867 -23.95 -19.24 30.94
CA GLY A 867 -25.14 -19.77 31.64
C GLY A 867 -25.16 -19.45 33.14
N VAL A 868 -24.51 -18.35 33.55
CA VAL A 868 -24.50 -17.86 34.93
C VAL A 868 -25.68 -16.91 35.09
N GLY A 869 -26.67 -17.27 35.91
CA GLY A 869 -27.84 -16.41 36.20
C GLY A 869 -29.22 -16.97 35.85
N ASP A 870 -29.34 -18.19 35.33
CA ASP A 870 -30.65 -18.85 35.14
C ASP A 870 -31.21 -19.36 36.47
N ALA A 871 -31.85 -18.46 37.23
CA ALA A 871 -32.87 -18.85 38.19
C ALA A 871 -34.16 -19.18 37.43
N ALA A 872 -34.69 -20.38 37.65
CA ALA A 872 -35.84 -20.95 36.95
C ALA A 872 -37.09 -20.05 36.96
N PRO A 873 -37.92 -20.08 35.89
CA PRO A 873 -39.11 -19.24 35.78
C PRO A 873 -40.27 -19.81 36.59
N GLU A 874 -40.70 -19.11 37.63
CA GLU A 874 -42.04 -19.28 38.20
C GLU A 874 -43.06 -18.42 37.43
N THR A 875 -44.02 -19.11 36.86
CA THR A 875 -45.22 -18.61 36.19
C THR A 875 -46.05 -17.64 37.04
N ALA A 876 -46.27 -16.40 36.58
CA ALA A 876 -47.54 -15.68 36.68
C ALA A 876 -47.55 -14.32 35.93
N ALA A 877 -48.47 -14.23 34.94
CA ALA A 877 -49.16 -13.03 34.44
C ALA A 877 -48.39 -11.90 33.71
N MET A 878 -48.43 -11.92 32.36
CA MET A 878 -48.50 -10.71 31.52
C MET A 878 -49.96 -10.25 31.43
N PRO A 879 -50.26 -8.95 31.62
CA PRO A 879 -50.54 -8.08 30.46
C PRO A 879 -50.18 -6.57 30.59
N ASP A 880 -49.25 -6.12 31.45
CA ASP A 880 -49.06 -4.66 31.70
C ASP A 880 -48.03 -3.94 30.79
N GLU A 881 -47.12 -4.67 30.13
CA GLU A 881 -45.98 -4.06 29.41
C GLU A 881 -46.35 -3.55 27.99
N GLN A 882 -47.31 -4.21 27.32
CA GLN A 882 -47.82 -3.76 26.02
C GLN A 882 -48.65 -2.47 26.13
N LEU A 883 -49.39 -2.30 27.24
CA LEU A 883 -50.15 -1.07 27.51
C LEU A 883 -49.24 0.14 27.80
N ARG A 884 -48.08 -0.08 28.44
CA ARG A 884 -47.08 0.99 28.67
C ARG A 884 -46.33 1.40 27.39
N ALA A 885 -46.02 0.43 26.52
CA ALA A 885 -45.38 0.70 25.23
C ALA A 885 -46.32 1.44 24.26
N GLU A 886 -47.63 1.12 24.28
CA GLU A 886 -48.64 1.83 23.50
C GLU A 886 -48.95 3.23 24.04
N ALA A 887 -48.90 3.44 25.36
CA ALA A 887 -49.05 4.76 25.96
C ALA A 887 -47.90 5.72 25.61
N LYS A 888 -46.65 5.23 25.55
CA LYS A 888 -45.49 6.06 25.16
C LYS A 888 -45.52 6.50 23.71
N LYS A 889 -46.20 5.78 22.80
CA LYS A 889 -46.35 6.16 21.38
C LYS A 889 -47.12 7.47 21.16
N GLN A 890 -47.85 7.98 22.14
CA GLN A 890 -48.62 9.24 22.00
C GLN A 890 -47.98 10.45 22.70
N VAL A 891 -46.87 10.27 23.43
CA VAL A 891 -46.16 11.37 24.09
C VAL A 891 -45.22 12.04 23.08
N PRO A 892 -45.24 13.37 22.93
CA PRO A 892 -44.31 14.11 22.08
C PRO A 892 -42.86 13.78 22.42
N THR A 893 -42.04 13.53 21.40
CA THR A 893 -40.62 13.19 21.59
C THR A 893 -39.88 14.29 22.34
N ALA A 894 -40.30 15.56 22.21
CA ALA A 894 -39.71 16.69 22.92
C ALA A 894 -39.80 16.54 24.45
N ASP A 895 -40.94 16.09 24.99
CA ASP A 895 -41.10 15.96 26.44
C ASP A 895 -40.25 14.80 26.99
N ILE A 896 -40.15 13.69 26.24
CA ILE A 896 -39.29 12.55 26.58
C ILE A 896 -37.81 12.98 26.56
N LEU A 897 -37.41 13.75 25.55
CA LEU A 897 -36.05 14.23 25.40
C LEU A 897 -35.67 15.22 26.52
N LEU A 898 -36.58 16.13 26.90
CA LEU A 898 -36.38 17.05 28.02
C LEU A 898 -36.24 16.33 29.36
N GLU A 899 -37.00 15.26 29.57
CA GLU A 899 -36.89 14.41 30.77
C GLU A 899 -35.52 13.71 30.83
N ILE A 900 -35.07 13.13 29.72
CA ILE A 900 -33.74 12.51 29.61
C ILE A 900 -32.63 13.54 29.83
N MET A 901 -32.74 14.74 29.26
CA MET A 901 -31.74 15.81 29.45
C MET A 901 -31.69 16.26 30.91
N ALA A 902 -32.84 16.42 31.57
CA ALA A 902 -32.91 16.77 32.99
C ALA A 902 -32.31 15.67 33.89
N GLU A 903 -32.53 14.39 33.58
CA GLU A 903 -31.85 13.27 34.26
C GLU A 903 -30.32 13.31 34.12
N GLN A 904 -29.80 13.93 33.06
CA GLN A 904 -28.37 14.11 32.82
C GLN A 904 -27.84 15.44 33.38
N GLY A 905 -28.66 16.20 34.11
CA GLY A 905 -28.28 17.46 34.74
C GLY A 905 -28.42 18.69 33.83
N TYR A 906 -29.05 18.56 32.67
CA TYR A 906 -29.28 19.64 31.72
C TYR A 906 -30.74 20.11 31.77
N GLU A 907 -30.99 21.21 32.48
CA GLU A 907 -32.31 21.86 32.51
C GLU A 907 -32.50 22.77 31.28
N VAL A 908 -33.48 22.43 30.43
CA VAL A 908 -33.83 23.22 29.24
C VAL A 908 -35.21 23.84 29.42
N GLU A 909 -35.28 25.17 29.41
CA GLU A 909 -36.55 25.89 29.45
C GLU A 909 -37.37 25.63 28.17
N LYS A 910 -38.68 25.36 28.33
CA LYS A 910 -39.59 25.03 27.20
C LYS A 910 -39.69 26.12 26.13
N ASP A 911 -39.26 27.35 26.42
CA ASP A 911 -39.29 28.47 25.50
C ASP A 911 -38.02 28.57 24.62
N ASN A 912 -37.02 27.71 24.82
CA ASN A 912 -35.73 27.75 24.12
C ASN A 912 -35.40 26.48 23.30
N LEU A 913 -36.38 25.66 22.88
CA LEU A 913 -36.14 24.34 22.26
C LEU A 913 -35.46 24.36 20.86
N ASN A 914 -35.32 25.55 20.27
CA ASN A 914 -34.67 25.75 18.97
C ASN A 914 -33.16 26.00 19.08
N ALA A 915 -32.61 26.17 20.28
CA ALA A 915 -31.18 26.33 20.46
C ALA A 915 -30.45 25.00 20.16
N GLY A 916 -29.24 25.10 19.63
CA GLY A 916 -28.44 23.93 19.28
C GLY A 916 -28.03 23.15 20.52
N PHE A 917 -27.93 21.81 20.47
CA PHE A 917 -27.61 21.01 21.66
C PHE A 917 -26.34 21.46 22.40
N PHE A 918 -25.27 21.82 21.67
CA PHE A 918 -24.02 22.35 22.24
C PHE A 918 -24.20 23.66 23.02
N SER A 919 -25.25 24.44 22.74
CA SER A 919 -25.51 25.69 23.47
C SER A 919 -26.03 25.47 24.89
N TYR A 920 -26.48 24.26 25.21
CA TYR A 920 -26.80 23.84 26.58
C TYR A 920 -25.58 23.27 27.33
N GLY A 921 -24.39 23.31 26.73
CA GLY A 921 -23.16 22.77 27.32
C GLY A 921 -22.94 21.28 27.07
N LEU A 922 -23.76 20.64 26.23
CA LEU A 922 -23.62 19.23 25.84
C LEU A 922 -22.43 19.03 24.90
N ASP A 923 -21.63 18.00 25.13
CA ASP A 923 -20.57 17.57 24.21
C ASP A 923 -20.97 16.35 23.36
N SER A 924 -20.06 15.87 22.52
CA SER A 924 -20.33 14.73 21.63
C SER A 924 -20.54 13.40 22.38
N PHE A 925 -20.05 13.29 23.61
CA PHE A 925 -20.26 12.12 24.47
C PHE A 925 -21.64 12.18 25.12
N ASP A 926 -22.04 13.34 25.66
CA ASP A 926 -23.38 13.55 26.23
C ASP A 926 -24.48 13.28 25.20
N LEU A 927 -24.28 13.72 23.96
CA LEU A 927 -25.19 13.47 22.85
C LEU A 927 -25.35 11.97 22.56
N GLY A 928 -24.28 11.18 22.64
CA GLY A 928 -24.33 9.74 22.47
C GLY A 928 -25.12 9.02 23.57
N VAL A 929 -24.97 9.47 24.82
CA VAL A 929 -25.73 8.93 25.97
C VAL A 929 -27.21 9.27 25.86
N ILE A 930 -27.54 10.53 25.57
CA ILE A 930 -28.92 11.00 25.39
C ILE A 930 -29.58 10.28 24.22
N GLN A 931 -28.88 10.11 23.09
CA GLN A 931 -29.39 9.39 21.93
C GLN A 931 -29.71 7.93 22.25
N ASN A 932 -28.84 7.23 22.98
CA ASN A 932 -29.06 5.83 23.37
C ASN A 932 -30.25 5.69 24.32
N LYS A 933 -30.37 6.59 25.31
CA LYS A 933 -31.54 6.63 26.21
C LYS A 933 -32.84 6.97 25.47
N LEU A 934 -32.77 7.89 24.49
CA LEU A 934 -33.90 8.27 23.65
C LEU A 934 -34.32 7.09 22.78
N GLY A 935 -33.39 6.41 22.12
CA GLY A 935 -33.67 5.21 21.33
C GLY A 935 -34.33 4.10 22.15
N ARG A 936 -33.83 3.82 23.36
CA ARG A 936 -34.45 2.87 24.30
C ARG A 936 -35.85 3.30 24.72
N SER A 937 -36.04 4.58 25.04
CA SER A 937 -37.34 5.13 25.49
C SER A 937 -38.40 5.14 24.40
N LEU A 938 -37.98 5.29 23.13
CA LEU A 938 -38.84 5.27 21.95
C LEU A 938 -39.00 3.88 21.33
N GLY A 939 -38.21 2.89 21.77
CA GLY A 939 -38.17 1.55 21.19
C GLY A 939 -37.60 1.52 19.76
N MET A 940 -36.66 2.41 19.45
CA MET A 940 -36.07 2.61 18.12
C MET A 940 -34.54 2.58 18.18
N GLN A 941 -33.89 1.99 17.19
CA GLN A 941 -32.45 2.21 16.99
C GLN A 941 -32.24 3.55 16.26
N LEU A 942 -31.56 4.48 16.92
CA LEU A 942 -31.24 5.79 16.38
C LEU A 942 -29.79 5.82 15.86
N PRO A 943 -29.50 6.38 14.67
CA PRO A 943 -28.14 6.49 14.14
C PRO A 943 -27.24 7.42 14.97
N PRO A 944 -25.94 7.12 15.17
CA PRO A 944 -25.00 7.93 15.96
C PRO A 944 -24.86 9.40 15.53
N THR A 945 -25.14 9.70 14.26
CA THR A 945 -25.04 11.07 13.71
C THR A 945 -26.35 11.84 13.79
N LEU A 946 -27.44 11.22 14.24
CA LEU A 946 -28.79 11.82 14.14
C LEU A 946 -28.89 13.15 14.89
N MET A 947 -28.28 13.27 16.08
CA MET A 947 -28.26 14.52 16.86
C MET A 947 -27.25 15.56 16.35
N LEU A 948 -26.36 15.17 15.43
CA LEU A 948 -25.50 16.08 14.67
C LEU A 948 -26.21 16.61 13.41
N ASP A 949 -27.08 15.80 12.80
CA ASP A 949 -27.85 16.22 11.61
C ASP A 949 -29.07 17.07 12.00
N LEU A 950 -29.71 16.77 13.14
CA LEU A 950 -30.83 17.50 13.72
C LEU A 950 -30.35 18.19 14.98
N HIS A 951 -30.13 19.50 14.90
CA HIS A 951 -29.22 20.19 15.83
C HIS A 951 -29.90 20.72 17.10
N SER A 952 -31.24 20.67 17.18
CA SER A 952 -32.02 21.18 18.33
C SER A 952 -33.06 20.18 18.82
N VAL A 953 -33.50 20.35 20.07
CA VAL A 953 -34.57 19.54 20.70
C VAL A 953 -35.83 19.54 19.84
N GLN A 954 -36.21 20.71 19.30
CA GLN A 954 -37.36 20.89 18.43
C GLN A 954 -37.24 20.08 17.13
N GLN A 955 -36.13 20.21 16.40
CA GLN A 955 -35.93 19.53 15.10
C GLN A 955 -35.90 18.02 15.24
N LEU A 956 -35.21 17.53 16.28
CA LEU A 956 -35.12 16.09 16.55
C LEU A 956 -36.48 15.51 16.94
N ALA A 957 -37.24 16.22 17.78
CA ALA A 957 -38.57 15.80 18.19
C ALA A 957 -39.55 15.75 17.01
N GLU A 958 -39.57 16.78 16.16
CA GLU A 958 -40.47 16.84 15.00
C GLU A 958 -40.22 15.70 14.00
N GLU A 959 -38.96 15.38 13.70
CA GLU A 959 -38.63 14.28 12.77
C GLU A 959 -38.94 12.91 13.39
N LEU A 960 -38.67 12.71 14.67
CA LEU A 960 -38.98 11.44 15.34
C LEU A 960 -40.50 11.26 15.57
N ASP A 961 -41.24 12.32 15.89
CA ASP A 961 -42.69 12.26 16.03
C ASP A 961 -43.40 11.99 14.70
N LYS A 962 -42.88 12.51 13.56
CA LYS A 962 -43.34 12.14 12.21
C LYS A 962 -43.15 10.64 11.94
N VAL A 963 -42.00 10.08 12.31
CA VAL A 963 -41.71 8.65 12.12
C VAL A 963 -42.58 7.78 13.05
N ARG A 964 -42.88 8.27 14.26
CA ARG A 964 -43.70 7.57 15.26
C ARG A 964 -45.20 7.70 15.02
N GLY A 965 -45.64 8.64 14.17
CA GLY A 965 -47.04 8.87 13.85
C GLY A 965 -47.82 9.56 14.98
N VAL A 966 -47.18 10.43 15.75
CA VAL A 966 -47.83 11.23 16.80
C VAL A 966 -48.66 12.32 16.12
N ASN A 967 -49.99 12.33 16.29
CA ASN A 967 -50.87 13.33 15.66
C ASN A 967 -50.77 14.69 16.38
N ASP A 968 -50.59 15.77 15.62
CA ASP A 968 -50.54 17.16 16.09
C ASP A 968 -51.68 17.51 17.06
N VAL A 969 -51.35 17.79 18.33
CA VAL A 969 -52.23 18.53 19.24
C VAL A 969 -51.73 19.98 19.26
N PRO A 970 -52.51 20.96 18.78
CA PRO A 970 -52.09 22.36 18.82
C PRO A 970 -52.13 22.88 20.26
N MET A 971 -51.00 23.43 20.73
CA MET A 971 -50.95 24.10 22.04
C MET A 971 -51.84 25.36 22.08
N PRO A 972 -52.54 25.63 23.20
CA PRO A 972 -53.41 26.78 23.35
C PRO A 972 -52.59 28.07 23.54
N ALA A 973 -53.05 29.15 22.89
CA ALA A 973 -52.45 30.48 22.99
C ALA A 973 -52.54 31.03 24.42
N VAL A 974 -51.41 31.51 24.95
CA VAL A 974 -51.37 32.38 26.15
C VAL A 974 -51.13 33.83 25.70
N PRO A 975 -52.06 34.76 25.98
CA PRO A 975 -51.93 36.16 25.63
C PRO A 975 -51.24 36.97 26.74
N GLY A 976 -50.33 37.87 26.35
CA GLY A 976 -50.02 39.06 27.14
C GLY A 976 -48.55 39.29 27.45
N GLN A 977 -47.89 40.06 26.60
CA GLN A 977 -46.93 41.07 27.07
C GLN A 977 -47.45 42.45 26.66
N PRO A 978 -47.36 43.44 27.56
CA PRO A 978 -47.11 44.81 27.15
C PRO A 978 -45.71 45.24 27.61
N THR A 979 -44.93 45.62 26.59
CA THR A 979 -44.16 46.88 26.52
C THR A 979 -43.05 47.15 27.54
N GLY A 980 -41.84 47.34 26.99
CA GLY A 980 -40.74 48.03 27.65
C GLY A 980 -39.72 48.56 26.63
N LEU A 981 -40.16 49.44 25.74
CA LEU A 981 -39.34 50.27 24.85
C LEU A 981 -38.55 51.32 25.64
N ALA A 982 -37.29 51.56 25.25
CA ALA A 982 -36.62 52.85 25.02
C ALA A 982 -35.09 52.63 25.15
N ASN A 983 -34.19 53.17 24.32
CA ASN A 983 -34.27 54.29 23.40
C ASN A 983 -33.10 54.20 22.40
N GLN A 984 -33.34 54.70 21.17
CA GLN A 984 -32.50 55.62 20.36
C GLN A 984 -30.97 55.61 20.56
N GLN A 985 -30.08 55.70 19.58
CA GLN A 985 -30.09 55.96 18.14
C GLN A 985 -28.60 55.87 17.77
N GLU A 986 -28.20 55.09 16.76
CA GLU A 986 -27.25 55.53 15.73
C GLU A 986 -26.99 54.43 14.69
N ASN A 987 -27.08 54.85 13.42
CA ASN A 987 -26.55 54.23 12.20
C ASN A 987 -27.10 52.88 11.73
N ARG A 988 -28.29 52.96 11.13
CA ARG A 988 -28.75 52.11 10.01
C ARG A 988 -28.20 52.63 8.68
N SER A 989 -27.45 51.79 7.98
CA SER A 989 -27.62 51.51 6.53
C SER A 989 -26.57 50.47 6.12
N ARG A 990 -26.86 49.36 5.43
CA ARG A 990 -28.08 48.68 4.97
C ARG A 990 -27.52 47.40 4.32
N LEU A 991 -27.94 46.21 4.73
CA LEU A 991 -27.93 44.99 3.91
C LEU A 991 -28.97 44.04 4.54
N ALA A 992 -30.19 44.15 4.01
CA ALA A 992 -31.26 43.14 4.07
C ALA A 992 -30.98 42.13 2.93
N GLU A 993 -31.48 40.90 2.88
CA GLU A 993 -32.61 40.27 3.56
C GLU A 993 -32.52 38.75 3.30
N ASP A 994 -33.30 38.02 4.06
CA ASP A 994 -33.25 36.59 4.32
C ASP A 994 -33.52 35.62 3.16
N GLN A 995 -33.07 34.40 3.44
CA GLN A 995 -33.58 33.13 2.96
C GLN A 995 -35.12 33.07 3.06
N ASN A 996 -35.77 32.48 2.06
CA ASN A 996 -36.58 31.31 2.37
C ASN A 996 -36.80 30.39 1.19
N PHE A 997 -36.67 29.11 1.50
CA PHE A 997 -36.88 27.95 0.65
C PHE A 997 -38.30 27.43 0.91
N GLN A 998 -39.10 27.27 -0.13
CA GLN A 998 -40.19 26.28 -0.18
C GLN A 998 -40.24 25.73 -1.61
N GLY A 999 -40.16 24.40 -1.75
CA GLY A 999 -40.76 23.70 -2.89
C GLY A 999 -42.15 23.15 -2.49
N PRO A 1000 -42.89 22.43 -3.36
CA PRO A 1000 -42.59 22.07 -4.76
C PRO A 1000 -43.78 22.31 -5.75
N MET A 1001 -43.49 22.13 -7.05
CA MET A 1001 -44.41 21.98 -8.19
C MET A 1001 -45.26 23.17 -8.66
N GLY A 1002 -44.96 23.62 -9.89
CA GLY A 1002 -45.82 24.46 -10.72
C GLY A 1002 -45.13 24.81 -12.04
N PHE A 1003 -45.24 23.93 -13.05
CA PHE A 1003 -44.86 24.26 -14.43
C PHE A 1003 -45.71 25.47 -14.90
N ALA A 1004 -45.07 26.61 -15.15
CA ALA A 1004 -45.69 27.74 -15.82
C ALA A 1004 -44.85 28.14 -17.04
N GLN A 1005 -45.41 27.92 -18.23
CA GLN A 1005 -44.87 28.39 -19.51
C GLN A 1005 -44.80 29.91 -19.53
N ALA A 1006 -43.59 30.48 -19.43
CA ALA A 1006 -43.36 31.89 -19.76
C ALA A 1006 -42.84 31.99 -21.20
N THR A 1007 -43.70 32.42 -22.12
CA THR A 1007 -43.29 32.74 -23.50
C THR A 1007 -42.53 34.06 -23.47
N ILE A 1008 -41.20 34.02 -23.61
CA ILE A 1008 -40.39 35.24 -23.67
C ILE A 1008 -40.57 35.86 -25.07
N LEU A 1009 -41.16 37.06 -25.12
CA LEU A 1009 -41.23 37.89 -26.32
C LEU A 1009 -39.82 38.32 -26.76
N GLU A 1010 -39.53 38.21 -28.06
CA GLU A 1010 -38.21 38.39 -28.70
C GLU A 1010 -37.54 39.75 -28.41
N GLU A 1011 -38.32 40.72 -27.94
CA GLU A 1011 -37.89 42.08 -27.64
C GLU A 1011 -37.05 42.20 -26.35
N HIS A 1012 -37.00 41.14 -25.52
CA HIS A 1012 -36.18 41.10 -24.29
C HIS A 1012 -34.86 40.34 -24.43
N LEU A 1013 -34.55 39.81 -25.62
CA LEU A 1013 -33.29 39.11 -25.86
C LEU A 1013 -32.16 40.11 -26.12
N ASP A 1014 -30.98 39.83 -25.59
CA ASP A 1014 -29.79 40.64 -25.85
C ASP A 1014 -29.32 40.50 -27.32
N PRO A 1015 -28.51 41.44 -27.84
CA PRO A 1015 -28.11 41.46 -29.25
C PRO A 1015 -27.40 40.20 -29.73
N TRP A 1016 -26.66 39.50 -28.86
CA TRP A 1016 -25.96 38.26 -29.21
C TRP A 1016 -26.94 37.12 -29.40
N SER A 1017 -27.90 36.96 -28.47
CA SER A 1017 -28.95 35.95 -28.55
C SER A 1017 -29.83 36.13 -29.80
N ARG A 1018 -30.16 37.38 -30.17
CA ARG A 1018 -30.88 37.68 -31.41
C ARG A 1018 -30.06 37.31 -32.65
N ARG A 1019 -28.74 37.56 -32.66
CA ARG A 1019 -27.85 37.19 -33.77
C ARG A 1019 -27.75 35.67 -33.93
N TRP A 1020 -27.61 34.94 -32.84
CA TRP A 1020 -27.51 33.49 -32.86
C TRP A 1020 -28.83 32.85 -33.37
N ILE A 1021 -29.98 33.29 -32.83
CA ILE A 1021 -31.30 32.83 -33.29
C ILE A 1021 -31.52 33.16 -34.78
N SER A 1022 -31.11 34.34 -35.24
CA SER A 1022 -31.15 34.72 -36.65
C SER A 1022 -30.27 33.80 -37.53
N LYS A 1023 -29.08 33.42 -37.06
CA LYS A 1023 -28.16 32.49 -37.75
C LYS A 1023 -28.72 31.07 -37.83
N CYS A 1024 -29.34 30.58 -36.76
CA CYS A 1024 -30.03 29.29 -36.73
C CYS A 1024 -31.24 29.27 -37.70
N ARG A 1025 -32.02 30.37 -37.75
CA ARG A 1025 -33.13 30.53 -38.70
C ARG A 1025 -32.64 30.62 -40.15
N ALA A 1026 -31.52 31.27 -40.41
CA ALA A 1026 -30.88 31.34 -41.73
C ALA A 1026 -30.40 29.96 -42.20
N ASN A 1027 -29.78 29.16 -41.32
CA ASN A 1027 -29.41 27.78 -41.62
C ASN A 1027 -30.62 26.88 -41.88
N ARG A 1028 -31.71 27.04 -41.12
CA ARG A 1028 -32.98 26.32 -41.35
C ARG A 1028 -33.59 26.62 -42.73
N ARG A 1029 -33.51 27.88 -43.20
CA ARG A 1029 -33.97 28.28 -44.54
C ARG A 1029 -33.04 27.74 -45.65
N ARG A 1030 -31.73 27.68 -45.39
CA ARG A 1030 -30.73 27.13 -46.32
C ARG A 1030 -30.90 25.62 -46.52
N LEU A 1031 -31.15 24.88 -45.44
CA LEU A 1031 -31.40 23.42 -45.47
C LEU A 1031 -32.71 23.05 -46.18
N ARG A 1032 -33.77 23.88 -46.06
CA ARG A 1032 -35.00 23.72 -46.83
C ARG A 1032 -34.82 23.98 -48.33
N ARG A 1033 -33.97 24.94 -48.72
CA ARG A 1033 -33.62 25.18 -50.13
C ARG A 1033 -32.78 24.06 -50.75
N MET A 1034 -32.07 23.29 -49.93
CA MET A 1034 -31.25 22.14 -50.35
C MET A 1034 -32.05 20.83 -50.50
N GLY A 1035 -33.36 20.83 -50.29
CA GLY A 1035 -34.23 19.68 -50.61
C GLY A 1035 -34.09 18.45 -49.69
N VAL A 1036 -33.47 18.59 -48.51
CA VAL A 1036 -33.15 17.46 -47.60
C VAL A 1036 -34.36 16.97 -46.77
N VAL A 1037 -35.55 17.56 -46.93
CA VAL A 1037 -36.78 17.09 -46.27
C VAL A 1037 -37.86 16.86 -47.34
N ARG A 1038 -38.21 15.60 -47.61
CA ARG A 1038 -39.41 15.23 -48.39
C ARG A 1038 -40.57 14.89 -47.44
N ALA A 1039 -41.75 15.43 -47.75
CA ALA A 1039 -42.98 15.17 -47.02
C ALA A 1039 -43.68 13.88 -47.51
N GLY A 1040 -44.00 12.99 -46.57
CA GLY A 1040 -45.10 12.00 -46.66
C GLY A 1040 -44.82 10.63 -47.29
N SER A 1041 -44.97 9.54 -46.51
CA SER A 1041 -45.97 8.46 -46.70
C SER A 1041 -45.64 7.23 -45.82
N LYS A 1042 -46.60 6.30 -45.72
CA LYS A 1042 -46.96 5.42 -44.58
C LYS A 1042 -46.24 4.06 -44.54
N SER A 1043 -46.24 3.42 -43.37
CA SER A 1043 -45.63 2.11 -42.98
C SER A 1043 -46.33 0.86 -43.56
N PRO A 1044 -45.85 -0.41 -43.38
CA PRO A 1044 -45.84 -1.11 -42.05
C PRO A 1044 -44.77 -2.21 -41.75
N ARG A 1045 -44.42 -2.34 -40.45
CA ARG A 1045 -43.91 -3.51 -39.64
C ARG A 1045 -42.54 -4.12 -40.05
N ARG A 1046 -41.59 -4.51 -39.18
CA ARG A 1046 -41.49 -4.84 -37.73
C ARG A 1046 -39.97 -4.83 -37.37
N CYS A 1047 -39.57 -4.18 -36.28
CA CYS A 1047 -38.45 -4.54 -35.38
C CYS A 1047 -38.37 -3.49 -34.26
N SER A 1048 -38.59 -3.92 -33.01
CA SER A 1048 -38.54 -3.13 -31.77
C SER A 1048 -37.33 -3.61 -30.95
N GLY A 1049 -36.51 -2.78 -30.31
CA GLY A 1049 -36.57 -1.34 -30.11
C GLY A 1049 -35.25 -0.76 -29.55
N GLY A 1050 -35.12 0.56 -29.72
CA GLY A 1050 -34.06 1.44 -29.20
C GLY A 1050 -34.17 2.80 -29.91
N PRO A 1051 -34.33 3.95 -29.22
CA PRO A 1051 -34.67 5.21 -29.88
C PRO A 1051 -33.41 5.93 -30.41
N SER A 1052 -33.39 6.17 -31.73
CA SER A 1052 -32.49 7.10 -32.39
C SER A 1052 -32.99 8.55 -32.22
N GLY A 1053 -32.41 9.34 -31.32
CA GLY A 1053 -32.77 10.75 -31.15
C GLY A 1053 -31.93 11.68 -32.01
N LYS A 1054 -32.51 12.22 -33.09
CA LYS A 1054 -31.92 13.30 -33.91
C LYS A 1054 -32.20 14.65 -33.25
N TRP A 1055 -31.27 15.59 -33.35
CA TRP A 1055 -31.36 16.98 -32.85
C TRP A 1055 -32.63 17.75 -33.28
N ASP A 1056 -33.33 17.24 -34.29
CA ASP A 1056 -34.58 17.79 -34.81
C ASP A 1056 -35.81 17.56 -33.90
N GLU A 1057 -35.70 16.74 -32.85
CA GLU A 1057 -36.81 16.36 -31.95
C GLU A 1057 -36.76 17.01 -30.56
N LEU A 1058 -35.79 17.89 -30.29
CA LEU A 1058 -35.71 18.58 -29.00
C LEU A 1058 -36.91 19.51 -28.81
N SER A 1059 -37.65 19.28 -27.73
CA SER A 1059 -38.78 20.13 -27.36
C SER A 1059 -38.29 21.55 -27.05
N LEU A 1060 -39.17 22.55 -27.24
CA LEU A 1060 -38.89 23.95 -26.87
C LEU A 1060 -38.49 24.08 -25.38
N GLU A 1061 -39.00 23.18 -24.55
CA GLU A 1061 -38.72 23.09 -23.12
C GLU A 1061 -37.29 22.60 -22.84
N THR A 1062 -36.84 21.57 -23.58
CA THR A 1062 -35.45 21.08 -23.52
C THR A 1062 -34.47 22.12 -24.05
N MET A 1063 -34.84 22.85 -25.11
CA MET A 1063 -34.03 23.95 -25.61
C MET A 1063 -33.92 25.10 -24.60
N ALA A 1064 -35.01 25.44 -23.90
CA ALA A 1064 -35.01 26.46 -22.85
C ALA A 1064 -34.12 26.04 -21.66
N GLN A 1065 -34.14 24.76 -21.27
CA GLN A 1065 -33.28 24.21 -20.22
C GLN A 1065 -31.80 24.27 -20.60
N VAL A 1066 -31.45 23.92 -21.84
CA VAL A 1066 -30.07 24.04 -22.35
C VAL A 1066 -29.62 25.51 -22.37
N GLN A 1067 -30.52 26.43 -22.72
CA GLN A 1067 -30.24 27.85 -22.79
C GLN A 1067 -30.02 28.49 -21.40
N GLU A 1068 -30.80 28.12 -20.39
CA GLU A 1068 -30.59 28.54 -19.00
C GLU A 1068 -29.31 27.95 -18.42
N LYS A 1069 -28.99 26.69 -18.74
CA LYS A 1069 -27.73 26.05 -18.31
C LYS A 1069 -26.50 26.71 -18.93
N LEU A 1070 -26.59 27.13 -20.19
CA LEU A 1070 -25.54 27.92 -20.86
C LEU A 1070 -25.40 29.34 -20.29
N LYS A 1071 -26.51 30.02 -19.96
CA LYS A 1071 -26.47 31.31 -19.24
C LYS A 1071 -25.78 31.18 -17.89
N TRP A 1072 -26.11 30.14 -17.13
CA TRP A 1072 -25.47 29.86 -15.85
C TRP A 1072 -23.97 29.59 -16.02
N MET A 1073 -23.57 28.76 -17.00
CA MET A 1073 -22.15 28.53 -17.29
C MET A 1073 -21.40 29.82 -17.71
N LEU A 1074 -22.03 30.71 -18.46
CA LEU A 1074 -21.47 32.00 -18.90
C LEU A 1074 -21.42 33.06 -17.78
N SER A 1075 -22.18 32.85 -16.70
CA SER A 1075 -22.13 33.68 -15.49
C SER A 1075 -20.87 33.42 -14.65
N LEU A 1076 -20.22 32.26 -14.83
CA LEU A 1076 -19.02 31.86 -14.09
C LEU A 1076 -17.73 32.45 -14.72
N PRO A 1077 -16.90 33.17 -13.94
CA PRO A 1077 -15.70 33.86 -14.44
C PRO A 1077 -14.70 32.97 -15.18
N GLN A 1078 -14.50 31.71 -14.74
CA GLN A 1078 -13.56 30.77 -15.35
C GLN A 1078 -13.92 30.36 -16.80
N HIS A 1079 -15.19 30.45 -17.19
CA HIS A 1079 -15.66 30.03 -18.52
C HIS A 1079 -15.69 31.18 -19.53
N ARG A 1080 -15.64 32.45 -19.08
CA ARG A 1080 -15.62 33.62 -19.96
C ARG A 1080 -14.39 33.66 -20.85
N THR A 1081 -13.20 33.37 -20.32
CA THR A 1081 -11.94 33.45 -21.08
C THR A 1081 -11.83 32.34 -22.13
N ARG A 1082 -12.34 31.15 -21.81
CA ARG A 1082 -12.29 29.95 -22.67
C ARG A 1082 -13.28 30.02 -23.84
N LEU A 1083 -14.41 30.72 -23.68
CA LEU A 1083 -15.40 30.94 -24.74
C LEU A 1083 -15.15 32.22 -25.56
N LYS A 1084 -14.48 33.23 -24.98
CA LYS A 1084 -14.05 34.42 -25.73
C LYS A 1084 -13.02 34.06 -26.81
N SER A 1085 -12.12 33.12 -26.53
CA SER A 1085 -11.16 32.61 -27.53
C SER A 1085 -11.81 31.81 -28.67
N VAL A 1086 -13.01 31.25 -28.44
CA VAL A 1086 -13.79 30.53 -29.44
C VAL A 1086 -14.54 31.50 -30.37
N VAL A 1087 -14.91 32.69 -29.87
CA VAL A 1087 -15.62 33.72 -30.64
C VAL A 1087 -14.65 34.62 -31.42
N ASP A 1088 -13.44 34.85 -30.90
CA ASP A 1088 -12.45 35.76 -31.51
C ASP A 1088 -11.66 35.12 -32.68
N LYS A 1089 -11.72 33.79 -32.87
CA LYS A 1089 -11.08 33.11 -34.01
C LYS A 1089 -11.94 33.18 -35.28
N HIS A 1090 -11.65 34.17 -36.12
CA HIS A 1090 -12.24 34.32 -37.45
C HIS A 1090 -11.62 33.35 -38.49
N HIS A 1091 -12.47 32.42 -38.96
CA HIS A 1091 -12.88 32.20 -40.36
C HIS A 1091 -12.06 31.49 -41.47
N GLU A 1092 -10.85 30.95 -41.30
CA GLU A 1092 -10.15 30.34 -42.46
C GLU A 1092 -9.69 28.87 -42.35
N GLN A 1093 -10.01 28.14 -41.28
CA GLN A 1093 -9.67 26.72 -41.18
C GLN A 1093 -10.90 25.87 -40.78
N GLU A 1094 -11.84 25.71 -41.71
CA GLU A 1094 -13.06 24.90 -41.53
C GLU A 1094 -12.78 23.37 -41.51
N ALA A 1095 -11.59 22.92 -41.91
CA ALA A 1095 -11.25 21.49 -41.99
C ALA A 1095 -10.81 20.87 -40.65
N GLU A 1096 -10.21 21.66 -39.74
CA GLU A 1096 -9.75 21.17 -38.43
C GLU A 1096 -10.87 21.05 -37.38
N TYR A 1097 -11.99 21.76 -37.58
CA TYR A 1097 -13.12 21.77 -36.65
C TYR A 1097 -13.89 20.45 -36.55
N SER A 1098 -13.78 19.54 -37.54
CA SER A 1098 -14.49 18.25 -37.52
C SER A 1098 -13.76 17.16 -36.71
N THR A 1099 -12.48 17.38 -36.43
CA THR A 1099 -11.60 16.45 -35.72
C THR A 1099 -11.57 16.73 -34.21
N ASP A 1100 -11.59 18.00 -33.80
CA ASP A 1100 -11.52 18.38 -32.37
C ASP A 1100 -12.85 18.24 -31.60
N LEU A 1101 -13.97 18.02 -32.29
CA LEU A 1101 -15.28 17.76 -31.67
C LEU A 1101 -15.64 16.27 -31.56
N ARG A 1102 -14.75 15.34 -31.93
CA ARG A 1102 -15.05 13.90 -31.89
C ARG A 1102 -14.83 13.17 -30.55
N PRO A 1103 -13.99 13.59 -29.59
CA PRO A 1103 -13.89 12.87 -28.32
C PRO A 1103 -14.73 13.51 -27.21
N GLY A 1104 -16.01 13.79 -27.48
CA GLY A 1104 -16.91 14.39 -26.48
C GLY A 1104 -18.41 14.14 -26.64
N MET A 1105 -18.85 13.39 -27.67
CA MET A 1105 -20.28 13.14 -27.92
C MET A 1105 -20.67 11.66 -28.05
N GLN A 1106 -19.85 10.73 -27.53
CA GLN A 1106 -20.27 9.34 -27.32
C GLN A 1106 -20.71 9.02 -25.88
N SER A 1107 -20.72 10.00 -24.96
CA SER A 1107 -21.17 9.79 -23.57
C SER A 1107 -22.61 10.24 -23.27
N GLN A 1108 -23.47 10.39 -24.28
CA GLN A 1108 -24.92 10.59 -24.09
C GLN A 1108 -25.80 9.62 -24.88
N GLN A 1109 -25.29 8.40 -25.12
CA GLN A 1109 -26.11 7.22 -25.40
C GLN A 1109 -25.76 6.08 -24.43
N GLN A 1110 -25.83 6.38 -23.13
CA GLN A 1110 -26.17 5.44 -22.05
C GLN A 1110 -26.99 6.16 -20.99
#